data_AF-A0AAD3H7L3-F1
#
_entry.id   AF-A0AAD3H7L3-F1
#
_cell.length_a   1.000
_cell.length_b   1.000
_cell.length_c   1.000
_cell.angle_alpha   90.00
_cell.angle_beta   90.00
_cell.angle_gamma   90.00
#
_symmetry.space_group_name_H-M   'P 1'
#
loop_
_entity.id
_entity.type
_entity.pdbx_description
1 polymer ?
#
loop_
_entity_poly.entity_id
_entity_poly.type
_entity_poly.pdbx_seq_one_letter_code
_entity_poly.pdbx_strand_id
1 'polypeptide(L)'
;MSLFLPKNVEPLAPAANLDNWNHQLDVESALVGSDFFQVPSGMESRSVSIEYHQLLDDARSDPAEFLQRILDNTPKPKGRNAFTSIHVVGPHESVGCVEAEKSIEALRKGSKSLHKEMHLHRLNEAGCKRNPTAMDEYNTIMEVASNMLLSKADRASILIFVGWEDSRMDAYAAFIGMLPFRGVQTALLTRRESYGDMLRFTTPSGTFDMDGLTAARIGKFSVHSIFGGLATKKINEKVKTWMPVDISSEKEKPDVIEIPFKIGGLALPMLTHNGSCESALESLSNLLKEKYPKGYTPIVSVGETCDALGYGQDMLDALGQEDGMLFNHKSGETYKRYDNYGTERLFNTINRAHQGSAPPVILAVGGGVNGNCIGLIAAMTNSDFVEVPTTPMHYNDAVTSAKKAFSLVVDDRILSKNILGAFYLPQLAFCVNEWLLTISSANAHATVGEATKTMNMLGMANTKVGASDFHNILGAVEFASDFTKILEEVEGFDNLISFIENPETLKRKNKILSLGKRIAELRDEIMSKSNEEDSAGFKSYLGKVFASLPSMRSLPSMASIVTVDTESGSSSDDDDTQEDLESLIMERKELMRKFRASFYNLPTEKKNSILSFLTTINREIVCAKAMFLAYSDPFEKYRALLFEYAHTLGHGVEAFANDLYLKARKYGVDVPAEALRLHGQCVGMAVLWAGEMSKNLGKLTGEGYTLHQSFPYLFNRNNGFSFAPLRQLCDELGIECDEFVEKVLQVVRRDNKRGYCNCSDPKRSIDQLVTCRPGKMLRSDDPNAEVRYLVEIDEEWQGAVLAKAFAGDFDMVADLENGEVKFLPKSNSKRNQYKAKSKDVAKHIRARLLDAYERD
;
A
#
# COMPACT_ATOMS: atom_id res chain seq x y z
N MET A 1 -18.76 28.89 -32.52
CA MET A 1 -19.26 28.24 -31.29
C MET A 1 -20.07 29.25 -30.50
N SER A 2 -21.29 29.50 -30.98
CA SER A 2 -22.27 30.39 -30.37
C SER A 2 -23.63 29.70 -30.48
N LEU A 3 -24.42 29.80 -29.41
CA LEU A 3 -25.83 29.40 -29.25
C LEU A 3 -26.08 28.07 -28.52
N PHE A 4 -26.77 28.23 -27.39
CA PHE A 4 -27.54 27.29 -26.56
C PHE A 4 -26.96 26.88 -25.20
N LEU A 5 -27.00 27.82 -24.24
CA LEU A 5 -27.18 27.53 -22.81
C LEU A 5 -28.36 28.37 -22.29
N PRO A 6 -29.31 27.78 -21.54
CA PRO A 6 -30.36 28.52 -20.85
C PRO A 6 -29.76 29.39 -19.73
N LYS A 7 -30.27 30.62 -19.62
CA LYS A 7 -29.87 31.64 -18.64
C LYS A 7 -30.31 31.25 -17.22
N ASN A 8 -29.41 31.45 -16.25
CA ASN A 8 -29.61 31.59 -14.79
C ASN A 8 -28.92 30.57 -13.85
N VAL A 9 -27.67 30.19 -14.13
CA VAL A 9 -26.71 29.85 -13.05
C VAL A 9 -25.37 30.45 -13.46
N GLU A 10 -24.86 31.42 -12.70
CA GLU A 10 -23.47 31.87 -12.86
C GLU A 10 -22.54 30.71 -12.47
N PRO A 11 -21.58 30.31 -13.31
CA PRO A 11 -20.48 29.45 -12.87
C PRO A 11 -19.61 30.28 -11.92
N LEU A 12 -19.47 29.82 -10.67
CA LEU A 12 -18.46 30.35 -9.76
C LEU A 12 -17.09 30.22 -10.44
N ALA A 13 -16.40 31.35 -10.55
CA ALA A 13 -15.10 31.50 -11.19
C ALA A 13 -14.07 30.49 -10.66
N PRO A 14 -13.10 30.05 -11.49
CA PRO A 14 -11.99 29.24 -11.02
C PRO A 14 -11.23 30.00 -9.93
N ALA A 15 -10.83 29.26 -8.89
CA ALA A 15 -10.18 29.71 -7.65
C ALA A 15 -9.10 30.79 -7.86
N ALA A 16 -9.51 32.05 -7.92
CA ALA A 16 -8.66 33.22 -7.82
C ALA A 16 -8.90 33.85 -6.45
N ASN A 17 -7.82 34.03 -5.69
CA ASN A 17 -7.72 34.58 -4.33
C ASN A 17 -7.98 33.62 -3.15
N LEU A 18 -7.07 32.65 -2.99
CA LEU A 18 -6.73 32.04 -1.69
C LEU A 18 -6.41 33.11 -0.61
N ASP A 19 -5.87 34.27 -1.01
CA ASP A 19 -5.49 35.35 -0.09
C ASP A 19 -6.70 36.05 0.58
N ASN A 20 -7.86 36.09 -0.07
CA ASN A 20 -9.05 36.77 0.49
C ASN A 20 -9.83 35.89 1.48
N TRP A 21 -9.68 34.56 1.45
CA TRP A 21 -10.38 33.66 2.37
C TRP A 21 -9.70 33.58 3.75
N ASN A 22 -8.36 33.63 3.78
CA ASN A 22 -7.62 33.75 5.05
C ASN A 22 -7.96 35.04 5.82
N HIS A 23 -8.41 36.09 5.12
CA HIS A 23 -8.84 37.36 5.72
C HIS A 23 -10.28 37.36 6.26
N GLN A 24 -11.09 36.31 5.99
CA GLN A 24 -12.45 36.17 6.56
C GLN A 24 -12.48 35.48 7.93
N LEU A 25 -11.32 35.10 8.47
CA LEU A 25 -11.18 34.67 9.86
C LEU A 25 -11.01 35.91 10.75
N ASP A 26 -11.87 36.04 11.75
CA ASP A 26 -11.85 37.13 12.71
C ASP A 26 -10.42 37.32 13.27
N VAL A 27 -9.90 38.53 13.12
CA VAL A 27 -8.50 38.92 13.38
C VAL A 27 -8.13 38.80 14.88
N GLU A 28 -9.09 38.49 15.74
CA GLU A 28 -8.92 38.29 17.17
C GLU A 28 -8.67 36.83 17.59
N SER A 29 -8.68 35.88 16.65
CA SER A 29 -8.35 34.49 16.95
C SER A 29 -6.86 34.33 17.27
N ALA A 30 -6.55 33.91 18.51
CA ALA A 30 -5.20 33.63 19.01
C ALA A 30 -4.40 32.59 18.17
N LEU A 31 -5.02 31.99 17.16
CA LEU A 31 -4.42 30.95 16.32
C LEU A 31 -3.74 31.51 15.05
N VAL A 32 -4.06 32.72 14.61
CA VAL A 32 -3.52 33.33 13.37
C VAL A 32 -2.00 33.57 13.45
N GLY A 33 -1.45 33.73 14.65
CA GLY A 33 -0.01 33.92 14.88
C GLY A 33 0.79 32.62 15.14
N SER A 34 0.17 31.45 15.05
CA SER A 34 0.84 30.17 15.28
C SER A 34 1.43 29.58 13.99
N ASP A 35 2.50 28.78 14.09
CA ASP A 35 3.10 28.00 12.97
C ASP A 35 2.09 27.11 12.22
N PHE A 36 0.87 27.01 12.74
CA PHE A 36 -0.25 26.21 12.27
C PHE A 36 -0.94 26.75 10.99
N PHE A 37 -0.79 28.05 10.69
CA PHE A 37 -1.38 28.71 9.51
C PHE A 37 -0.35 29.23 8.51
N GLN A 38 0.94 29.03 8.76
CA GLN A 38 1.94 29.23 7.71
C GLN A 38 1.76 28.13 6.66
N VAL A 39 1.71 28.51 5.38
CA VAL A 39 1.82 27.54 4.27
C VAL A 39 3.07 26.71 4.55
N PRO A 40 2.95 25.40 4.81
CA PRO A 40 4.11 24.57 5.06
C PRO A 40 5.00 24.71 3.85
N SER A 41 6.24 25.12 4.07
CA SER A 41 7.24 25.03 3.03
C SER A 41 7.30 23.54 2.65
N GLY A 42 6.98 23.22 1.38
CA GLY A 42 6.87 21.83 0.91
C GLY A 42 8.12 21.01 1.24
N MET A 43 8.08 19.68 1.08
CA MET A 43 9.27 18.83 1.33
C MET A 43 10.56 19.37 0.67
N GLU A 44 10.42 20.11 -0.42
CA GLU A 44 11.44 20.83 -1.19
C GLU A 44 12.31 21.82 -0.38
N SER A 45 11.80 22.30 0.76
CA SER A 45 12.50 23.25 1.64
C SER A 45 13.22 22.58 2.82
N ARG A 46 13.02 21.27 3.02
CA ARG A 46 13.58 20.54 4.16
C ARG A 46 15.07 20.32 3.98
N SER A 47 15.77 20.18 5.10
CA SER A 47 17.16 19.75 5.16
C SER A 47 17.27 18.41 5.88
N VAL A 48 18.30 17.65 5.54
CA VAL A 48 18.69 16.44 6.25
C VAL A 48 19.87 16.77 7.16
N SER A 49 19.75 16.41 8.43
CA SER A 49 20.76 16.65 9.47
C SER A 49 21.20 15.35 10.11
N ILE A 50 22.51 15.11 10.18
CA ILE A 50 23.10 13.93 10.82
C ILE A 50 24.27 14.38 11.70
N GLU A 51 24.36 13.80 12.89
CA GLU A 51 25.45 14.04 13.85
C GLU A 51 26.31 12.78 14.04
N TYR A 52 27.62 12.96 13.91
CA TYR A 52 28.61 11.91 14.16
C TYR A 52 29.33 12.22 15.44
N HIS A 53 29.59 11.20 16.26
CA HIS A 53 30.23 11.29 17.55
C HIS A 53 31.50 10.44 17.57
N GLN A 54 32.56 11.03 18.12
CA GLN A 54 33.75 10.27 18.44
C GLN A 54 33.56 9.47 19.73
N LEU A 55 33.75 8.15 19.68
CA LEU A 55 33.96 7.30 20.84
C LEU A 55 35.37 6.74 20.76
N LEU A 56 36.27 7.26 21.59
CA LEU A 56 37.58 6.65 21.78
C LEU A 56 37.37 5.30 22.48
N ASP A 57 37.90 4.24 21.88
CA ASP A 57 38.03 2.93 22.50
C ASP A 57 39.11 3.04 23.59
N ASP A 58 38.79 3.69 24.71
CA ASP A 58 39.64 3.64 25.88
C ASP A 58 39.36 2.29 26.56
N ALA A 59 40.37 1.42 26.57
CA ALA A 59 40.34 0.10 27.20
C ALA A 59 39.99 0.13 28.72
N ARG A 60 39.72 1.32 29.26
CA ARG A 60 39.33 1.62 30.65
C ARG A 60 37.90 2.16 30.80
N SER A 61 37.18 2.45 29.71
CA SER A 61 35.82 2.99 29.85
C SER A 61 34.86 1.93 30.38
N ASP A 62 34.14 2.28 31.45
CA ASP A 62 33.17 1.40 32.07
C ASP A 62 32.08 1.00 31.05
N PRO A 63 31.74 -0.30 30.88
CA PRO A 63 30.73 -0.73 29.93
C PRO A 63 29.36 -0.06 30.11
N ALA A 64 28.99 0.32 31.34
CA ALA A 64 27.75 1.04 31.58
C ALA A 64 27.84 2.49 31.07
N GLU A 65 28.95 3.18 31.34
CA GLU A 65 29.22 4.51 30.78
C GLU A 65 29.23 4.49 29.23
N PHE A 66 29.84 3.47 28.62
CA PHE A 66 29.86 3.32 27.17
C PHE A 66 28.45 3.24 26.56
N LEU A 67 27.60 2.35 27.09
CA LEU A 67 26.22 2.24 26.62
C LEU A 67 25.41 3.51 26.93
N GLN A 68 25.58 4.09 28.12
CA GLN A 68 24.87 5.29 28.52
C GLN A 68 25.16 6.47 27.56
N ARG A 69 26.42 6.64 27.14
CA ARG A 69 26.79 7.65 26.13
C ARG A 69 26.09 7.46 24.79
N ILE A 70 25.99 6.22 24.29
CA ILE A 70 25.26 5.92 23.05
C ILE A 70 23.78 6.30 23.21
N LEU A 71 23.16 5.89 24.32
CA LEU A 71 21.77 6.21 24.59
C LEU A 71 21.56 7.72 24.65
N ASP A 72 22.39 8.47 25.37
CA ASP A 72 22.22 9.91 25.58
C ASP A 72 22.45 10.77 24.34
N ASN A 73 23.33 10.32 23.44
CA ASN A 73 23.63 11.03 22.19
C ASN A 73 22.77 10.57 21.00
N THR A 74 21.96 9.51 21.15
CA THR A 74 21.00 9.11 20.11
C THR A 74 19.67 9.84 20.31
N PRO A 75 19.09 10.47 19.27
CA PRO A 75 17.79 11.14 19.36
C PRO A 75 16.70 10.24 19.97
N LYS A 76 16.06 10.74 21.03
CA LYS A 76 15.02 9.96 21.72
C LYS A 76 13.75 9.86 20.86
N PRO A 77 12.95 8.80 21.05
CA PRO A 77 11.64 8.70 20.43
C PRO A 77 10.74 9.88 20.83
N LYS A 78 9.90 10.37 19.90
CA LYS A 78 8.99 11.49 20.16
C LYS A 78 8.11 11.18 21.38
N GLY A 79 8.07 12.10 22.34
CA GLY A 79 7.28 11.96 23.58
C GLY A 79 7.87 11.00 24.61
N ARG A 80 9.15 10.60 24.48
CA ARG A 80 9.86 9.78 25.46
C ARG A 80 11.22 10.37 25.79
N ASN A 81 11.66 10.16 27.04
CA ASN A 81 12.99 10.59 27.52
C ASN A 81 14.01 9.45 27.52
N ALA A 82 13.58 8.21 27.27
CA ALA A 82 14.42 7.01 27.28
C ALA A 82 13.90 5.93 26.31
N PHE A 83 14.80 5.01 25.96
CA PHE A 83 14.49 3.81 25.18
C PHE A 83 13.99 2.67 26.09
N THR A 84 13.06 1.87 25.57
CA THR A 84 12.45 0.73 26.28
C THR A 84 13.23 -0.58 26.12
N SER A 85 13.74 -0.85 24.94
CA SER A 85 14.58 -2.02 24.66
C SER A 85 15.75 -1.65 23.75
N ILE A 86 16.82 -2.44 23.82
CA ILE A 86 18.02 -2.28 23.02
C ILE A 86 18.12 -3.49 22.07
N HIS A 87 18.22 -3.22 20.78
CA HIS A 87 18.45 -4.25 19.77
C HIS A 87 19.84 -4.03 19.20
N VAL A 88 20.72 -5.02 19.30
CA VAL A 88 22.07 -4.96 18.75
C VAL A 88 22.13 -5.86 17.53
N VAL A 89 22.59 -5.34 16.40
CA VAL A 89 22.87 -6.12 15.19
C VAL A 89 24.37 -6.18 14.98
N GLY A 90 24.92 -7.39 14.92
CA GLY A 90 26.34 -7.62 14.67
C GLY A 90 26.58 -8.57 13.49
N PRO A 91 27.82 -8.64 12.99
CA PRO A 91 28.18 -9.59 11.94
C PRO A 91 27.96 -11.03 12.38
N HIS A 92 27.80 -11.94 11.42
CA HIS A 92 27.76 -13.38 11.68
C HIS A 92 29.04 -13.84 12.40
N GLU A 93 28.94 -14.85 13.27
CA GLU A 93 30.08 -15.32 14.07
C GLU A 93 31.23 -15.86 13.21
N SER A 94 30.92 -16.42 12.03
CA SER A 94 31.94 -16.93 11.10
C SER A 94 32.83 -15.85 10.48
N VAL A 95 32.48 -14.56 10.59
CA VAL A 95 33.35 -13.45 10.19
C VAL A 95 34.61 -13.39 11.08
N GLY A 96 34.51 -13.83 12.34
CA GLY A 96 35.65 -13.87 13.25
C GLY A 96 36.21 -12.48 13.65
N CYS A 97 35.42 -11.41 13.51
CA CYS A 97 35.84 -10.05 13.84
C CYS A 97 35.89 -9.84 15.37
N VAL A 98 37.10 -9.92 15.93
CA VAL A 98 37.35 -9.80 17.37
C VAL A 98 36.85 -8.47 17.94
N GLU A 99 36.99 -7.38 17.19
CA GLU A 99 36.62 -6.02 17.56
C GLU A 99 35.10 -5.85 17.63
N ALA A 100 34.36 -6.47 16.71
CA ALA A 100 32.90 -6.46 16.73
C ALA A 100 32.39 -7.23 17.96
N GLU A 101 32.97 -8.40 18.24
CA GLU A 101 32.64 -9.19 19.43
C GLU A 101 32.96 -8.46 20.74
N LYS A 102 34.09 -7.75 20.82
CA LYS A 102 34.42 -6.88 21.96
C LYS A 102 33.36 -5.80 22.17
N SER A 103 32.94 -5.12 21.09
CA SER A 103 31.87 -4.11 21.16
C SER A 103 30.54 -4.70 21.63
N ILE A 104 30.15 -5.86 21.09
CA ILE A 104 28.91 -6.55 21.48
C ILE A 104 28.96 -6.99 22.95
N GLU A 105 30.08 -7.50 23.42
CA GLU A 105 30.26 -7.89 24.82
C GLU A 105 30.27 -6.67 25.76
N ALA A 106 30.85 -5.55 25.34
CA ALA A 106 30.78 -4.29 26.09
C ALA A 106 29.32 -3.80 26.21
N LEU A 107 28.54 -3.80 25.11
CA LEU A 107 27.11 -3.46 25.13
C LEU A 107 26.32 -4.41 26.03
N ARG A 108 26.61 -5.71 25.98
CA ARG A 108 25.96 -6.73 26.85
C ARG A 108 26.24 -6.48 28.32
N LYS A 109 27.50 -6.20 28.70
CA LYS A 109 27.89 -5.85 30.07
C LYS A 109 27.22 -4.55 30.51
N GLY A 110 27.24 -3.52 29.68
CA GLY A 110 26.57 -2.25 29.94
C GLY A 110 25.07 -2.40 30.16
N SER A 111 24.40 -3.19 29.32
CA SER A 111 22.95 -3.43 29.45
C SER A 111 22.58 -4.13 30.76
N LYS A 112 23.41 -5.09 31.21
CA LYS A 112 23.25 -5.74 32.52
C LYS A 112 23.43 -4.73 33.66
N SER A 113 24.48 -3.91 33.62
CA SER A 113 24.75 -2.88 34.63
C SER A 113 23.66 -1.81 34.72
N LEU A 114 23.03 -1.45 33.58
CA LEU A 114 21.94 -0.47 33.51
C LEU A 114 20.54 -1.08 33.67
N HIS A 115 20.43 -2.40 33.89
CA HIS A 115 19.15 -3.14 33.94
C HIS A 115 18.25 -2.88 32.72
N LYS A 116 18.85 -2.87 31.52
CA LYS A 116 18.14 -2.71 30.25
C LYS A 116 17.98 -4.06 29.55
N GLU A 117 16.81 -4.28 28.96
CA GLU A 117 16.56 -5.43 28.09
C GLU A 117 17.33 -5.24 26.77
N MET A 118 18.12 -6.25 26.41
CA MET A 118 18.91 -6.26 25.17
C MET A 118 18.67 -7.55 24.39
N HIS A 119 18.37 -7.41 23.09
CA HIS A 119 18.28 -8.49 22.13
C HIS A 119 19.45 -8.41 21.16
N LEU A 120 20.19 -9.51 20.99
CA LEU A 120 21.25 -9.62 19.99
C LEU A 120 20.70 -10.31 18.73
N HIS A 121 20.91 -9.67 17.60
CA HIS A 121 20.61 -10.17 16.26
C HIS A 121 21.91 -10.30 15.49
N ARG A 122 22.03 -11.34 14.68
CA ARG A 122 23.19 -11.58 13.82
C ARG A 122 22.75 -11.49 12.38
N LEU A 123 23.56 -10.85 11.55
CA LEU A 123 23.44 -11.00 10.11
C LEU A 123 23.65 -12.47 9.74
N ASN A 124 23.02 -12.92 8.65
CA ASN A 124 23.26 -14.27 8.16
C ASN A 124 24.67 -14.37 7.53
N GLU A 125 25.18 -15.59 7.44
CA GLU A 125 26.54 -15.85 6.92
C GLU A 125 26.70 -15.37 5.47
N ALA A 126 25.65 -15.51 4.65
CA ALA A 126 25.69 -15.21 3.23
C ALA A 126 25.90 -13.71 2.97
N GLY A 127 25.19 -12.84 3.68
CA GLY A 127 25.35 -11.38 3.60
C GLY A 127 26.66 -10.85 4.17
N CYS A 128 27.41 -11.67 4.93
CA CYS A 128 28.71 -11.33 5.50
C CYS A 128 29.90 -11.81 4.64
N LYS A 129 29.66 -12.50 3.51
CA LYS A 129 30.73 -12.86 2.56
C LYS A 129 31.45 -11.61 2.06
N ARG A 130 32.67 -11.78 1.55
CA ARG A 130 33.45 -10.67 0.95
C ARG A 130 32.74 -10.00 -0.24
N ASN A 131 32.03 -10.80 -1.04
CA ASN A 131 31.25 -10.37 -2.19
C ASN A 131 29.87 -11.06 -2.13
N PRO A 132 28.95 -10.59 -1.28
CA PRO A 132 27.60 -11.15 -1.23
C PRO A 132 26.87 -10.81 -2.54
N THR A 133 25.99 -11.71 -2.98
CA THR A 133 25.08 -11.38 -4.08
C THR A 133 24.02 -10.39 -3.60
N ALA A 134 23.34 -9.70 -4.51
CA ALA A 134 22.20 -8.86 -4.12
C ALA A 134 21.11 -9.66 -3.40
N MET A 135 20.92 -10.95 -3.73
CA MET A 135 19.97 -11.80 -3.03
C MET A 135 20.43 -12.15 -1.61
N ASP A 136 21.73 -12.42 -1.42
CA ASP A 136 22.33 -12.62 -0.09
C ASP A 136 22.08 -11.38 0.80
N GLU A 137 22.31 -10.18 0.26
CA GLU A 137 22.06 -8.90 0.94
C GLU A 137 20.59 -8.67 1.28
N TYR A 138 19.69 -8.90 0.31
CA TYR A 138 18.24 -8.74 0.48
C TYR A 138 17.70 -9.62 1.60
N ASN A 139 18.03 -10.92 1.57
CA ASN A 139 17.63 -11.88 2.59
C ASN A 139 18.17 -11.46 3.96
N THR A 140 19.44 -11.06 4.03
CA THR A 140 20.06 -10.59 5.28
C THR A 140 19.30 -9.42 5.89
N ILE A 141 18.99 -8.40 5.09
CA ILE A 141 18.26 -7.21 5.55
C ILE A 141 16.87 -7.59 6.05
N MET A 142 16.12 -8.37 5.27
CA MET A 142 14.73 -8.70 5.55
C MET A 142 14.56 -9.67 6.72
N GLU A 143 15.44 -10.67 6.85
CA GLU A 143 15.46 -11.61 7.96
C GLU A 143 15.71 -10.89 9.29
N VAL A 144 16.74 -10.03 9.34
CA VAL A 144 17.07 -9.29 10.57
C VAL A 144 15.96 -8.33 10.95
N ALA A 145 15.42 -7.57 9.97
CA ALA A 145 14.30 -6.66 10.22
C ALA A 145 13.05 -7.42 10.73
N SER A 146 12.76 -8.59 10.17
CA SER A 146 11.66 -9.46 10.62
C SER A 146 11.89 -10.01 12.03
N ASN A 147 13.10 -10.51 12.32
CA ASN A 147 13.48 -11.07 13.63
C ASN A 147 13.44 -10.02 14.74
N MET A 148 13.82 -8.78 14.43
CA MET A 148 13.67 -7.64 15.35
C MET A 148 12.20 -7.44 15.74
N LEU A 149 11.29 -7.43 14.78
CA LEU A 149 9.85 -7.27 15.04
C LEU A 149 9.27 -8.46 15.82
N LEU A 150 9.68 -9.69 15.50
CA LEU A 150 9.31 -10.90 16.26
C LEU A 150 9.82 -10.83 17.70
N SER A 151 10.96 -10.18 17.92
CA SER A 151 11.53 -9.87 19.24
C SER A 151 10.96 -8.59 19.87
N LYS A 152 9.78 -8.13 19.40
CA LYS A 152 9.04 -6.97 19.93
C LYS A 152 9.78 -5.63 19.83
N ALA A 153 10.67 -5.46 18.85
CA ALA A 153 11.20 -4.14 18.53
C ALA A 153 10.04 -3.19 18.14
N ASP A 154 10.03 -1.99 18.70
CA ASP A 154 9.02 -0.98 18.42
C ASP A 154 9.62 0.43 18.30
N ARG A 155 8.77 1.45 18.16
CA ARG A 155 9.20 2.86 18.01
C ARG A 155 9.99 3.42 19.18
N ALA A 156 9.98 2.74 20.33
CA ALA A 156 10.70 3.14 21.52
C ALA A 156 11.96 2.30 21.77
N SER A 157 12.23 1.32 20.91
CA SER A 157 13.50 0.61 20.83
C SER A 157 14.59 1.48 20.20
N ILE A 158 15.84 1.19 20.56
CA ILE A 158 17.03 1.63 19.82
C ILE A 158 17.65 0.43 19.11
N LEU A 159 18.02 0.61 17.84
CA LEU A 159 18.87 -0.30 17.09
C LEU A 159 20.31 0.22 17.15
N ILE A 160 21.22 -0.60 17.67
CA ILE A 160 22.67 -0.34 17.63
C ILE A 160 23.27 -1.33 16.63
N PHE A 161 23.68 -0.85 15.47
CA PHE A 161 24.40 -1.65 14.49
C PHE A 161 25.90 -1.60 14.75
N VAL A 162 26.56 -2.75 14.85
CA VAL A 162 28.00 -2.86 15.07
C VAL A 162 28.67 -3.16 13.73
N GLY A 163 29.27 -2.13 13.13
CA GLY A 163 30.07 -2.24 11.92
C GLY A 163 31.38 -3.00 12.15
N TRP A 164 31.97 -3.48 11.07
CA TRP A 164 33.25 -4.22 11.06
C TRP A 164 34.12 -3.77 9.89
N GLU A 165 35.12 -4.57 9.51
CA GLU A 165 36.21 -4.21 8.60
C GLU A 165 35.76 -3.63 7.23
N ASP A 166 34.66 -4.13 6.64
CA ASP A 166 34.14 -3.61 5.38
C ASP A 166 33.10 -2.52 5.61
N SER A 167 33.47 -1.26 5.37
CA SER A 167 32.57 -0.11 5.56
C SER A 167 31.33 -0.12 4.66
N ARG A 168 31.30 -0.89 3.57
CA ARG A 168 30.09 -0.99 2.72
C ARG A 168 28.98 -1.75 3.43
N MET A 169 29.33 -2.57 4.41
CA MET A 169 28.37 -3.31 5.22
C MET A 169 27.60 -2.41 6.20
N ASP A 170 28.10 -1.20 6.46
CA ASP A 170 27.37 -0.16 7.22
C ASP A 170 26.02 0.17 6.55
N ALA A 171 25.86 -0.09 5.24
CA ALA A 171 24.61 0.10 4.52
C ALA A 171 23.46 -0.73 5.12
N TYR A 172 23.73 -1.92 5.68
CA TYR A 172 22.71 -2.72 6.35
C TYR A 172 22.10 -1.99 7.54
N ALA A 173 22.86 -1.17 8.27
CA ALA A 173 22.32 -0.34 9.35
C ALA A 173 21.21 0.57 8.83
N ALA A 174 21.46 1.22 7.68
CA ALA A 174 20.51 2.13 7.08
C ALA A 174 19.24 1.43 6.62
N PHE A 175 19.35 0.30 5.90
CA PHE A 175 18.18 -0.45 5.43
C PHE A 175 17.39 -1.07 6.58
N ILE A 176 18.04 -1.76 7.52
CA ILE A 176 17.36 -2.39 8.67
C ILE A 176 16.69 -1.32 9.56
N GLY A 177 17.31 -0.16 9.72
CA GLY A 177 16.73 0.96 10.47
C GLY A 177 15.55 1.65 9.76
N MET A 178 15.55 1.67 8.43
CA MET A 178 14.51 2.28 7.61
C MET A 178 13.24 1.44 7.58
N LEU A 179 13.37 0.11 7.45
CA LEU A 179 12.25 -0.78 7.14
C LEU A 179 11.14 -0.83 8.21
N PRO A 180 11.38 -0.80 9.52
CA PRO A 180 10.27 -0.78 10.47
C PRO A 180 9.44 0.51 10.32
N PHE A 181 8.20 0.44 9.80
CA PHE A 181 7.39 1.62 9.42
C PHE A 181 7.14 2.61 10.57
N ARG A 182 7.11 2.12 11.81
CA ARG A 182 6.94 2.95 13.01
C ARG A 182 8.23 3.70 13.38
N GLY A 183 9.32 3.45 12.65
CA GLY A 183 10.67 3.96 12.82
C GLY A 183 11.35 3.34 14.03
N VAL A 184 12.56 2.82 13.87
CA VAL A 184 13.45 2.48 15.00
C VAL A 184 14.64 3.42 14.96
N GLN A 185 14.92 4.06 16.09
CA GLN A 185 16.09 4.95 16.18
C GLN A 185 17.34 4.11 15.98
N THR A 186 18.11 4.41 14.93
CA THR A 186 19.28 3.62 14.55
C THR A 186 20.57 4.39 14.81
N ALA A 187 21.44 3.77 15.59
CA ALA A 187 22.80 4.20 15.86
C ALA A 187 23.78 3.22 15.19
N LEU A 188 24.81 3.74 14.54
CA LEU A 188 25.86 2.93 13.90
C LEU A 188 27.16 3.07 14.69
N LEU A 189 27.68 1.97 15.23
CA LEU A 189 29.01 1.88 15.80
C LEU A 189 29.99 1.45 14.70
N THR A 190 30.71 2.40 14.11
CA THR A 190 31.61 2.18 12.96
C THR A 190 33.09 2.15 13.39
N ARG A 191 33.91 1.43 12.62
CA ARG A 191 35.37 1.38 12.78
C ARG A 191 36.12 2.20 11.72
N ARG A 192 35.41 3.00 10.92
CA ARG A 192 36.00 3.82 9.87
C ARG A 192 37.03 4.81 10.42
N GLU A 193 38.12 4.99 9.69
CA GLU A 193 39.18 5.95 10.01
C GLU A 193 38.96 7.32 9.34
N SER A 194 38.11 7.40 8.31
CA SER A 194 37.80 8.63 7.58
C SER A 194 36.33 8.70 7.11
N TYR A 195 35.86 9.92 6.84
CA TYR A 195 34.53 10.15 6.27
C TYR A 195 34.50 9.85 4.77
N GLY A 196 33.56 9.01 4.34
CA GLY A 196 33.11 8.97 2.95
C GLY A 196 31.83 9.79 2.77
N ASP A 197 31.04 9.49 1.74
CA ASP A 197 29.67 10.00 1.65
C ASP A 197 28.81 9.27 2.69
N MET A 198 28.50 9.96 3.78
CA MET A 198 27.72 9.42 4.90
C MET A 198 26.22 9.68 4.73
N LEU A 199 25.80 10.34 3.64
CA LEU A 199 24.41 10.50 3.26
C LEU A 199 23.97 9.44 2.24
N ARG A 200 24.93 8.70 1.66
CA ARG A 200 24.66 7.62 0.72
C ARG A 200 25.16 6.30 1.26
N PHE A 201 24.26 5.32 1.30
CA PHE A 201 24.58 3.96 1.68
C PHE A 201 24.31 3.03 0.52
N THR A 202 25.37 2.40 0.03
CA THR A 202 25.29 1.41 -1.04
C THR A 202 25.84 0.09 -0.52
N THR A 203 25.11 -1.00 -0.71
CA THR A 203 25.55 -2.34 -0.30
C THR A 203 26.71 -2.84 -1.17
N PRO A 204 27.49 -3.84 -0.72
CA PRO A 204 28.61 -4.41 -1.47
C PRO A 204 28.31 -4.78 -2.94
N SER A 205 27.10 -5.27 -3.25
CA SER A 205 26.69 -5.64 -4.62
C SER A 205 26.42 -4.45 -5.53
N GLY A 206 26.24 -3.25 -4.97
CA GLY A 206 25.83 -2.05 -5.69
C GLY A 206 24.32 -1.95 -5.97
N THR A 207 23.53 -2.97 -5.60
CA THR A 207 22.10 -3.04 -5.97
C THR A 207 21.23 -2.19 -5.06
N PHE A 208 21.45 -2.26 -3.75
CA PHE A 208 20.70 -1.47 -2.79
C PHE A 208 21.46 -0.20 -2.53
N ASP A 209 20.84 0.91 -2.91
CA ASP A 209 21.40 2.24 -2.84
C ASP A 209 20.38 3.15 -2.16
N MET A 210 20.79 3.80 -1.08
CA MET A 210 19.97 4.75 -0.35
C MET A 210 20.63 6.11 -0.41
N ASP A 211 19.95 7.09 -0.98
CA ASP A 211 20.38 8.49 -0.98
C ASP A 211 19.56 9.30 0.01
N GLY A 212 20.16 9.69 1.13
CA GLY A 212 19.53 10.53 2.14
C GLY A 212 19.03 11.87 1.59
N LEU A 213 19.54 12.35 0.45
CA LEU A 213 19.11 13.60 -0.17
C LEU A 213 17.88 13.44 -1.07
N THR A 214 17.48 12.24 -1.46
CA THR A 214 16.19 12.01 -2.14
C THR A 214 15.02 11.93 -1.16
N ALA A 215 15.21 12.41 0.08
CA ALA A 215 14.24 12.29 1.18
C ALA A 215 12.87 12.96 0.97
N ALA A 216 12.70 13.78 -0.08
CA ALA A 216 11.36 14.18 -0.55
C ALA A 216 10.52 12.98 -1.00
N ARG A 217 11.19 11.93 -1.50
CA ARG A 217 10.60 10.65 -1.91
C ARG A 217 10.72 9.62 -0.80
N ILE A 218 11.88 9.52 -0.15
CA ILE A 218 12.18 8.49 0.87
C ILE A 218 12.05 9.07 2.27
N GLY A 219 11.01 8.69 3.00
CA GLY A 219 10.78 9.19 4.35
C GLY A 219 11.96 8.89 5.29
N LYS A 220 12.71 9.94 5.64
CA LYS A 220 13.81 10.03 6.62
C LYS A 220 15.06 9.17 6.33
N PHE A 221 16.21 9.79 6.55
CA PHE A 221 17.49 9.10 6.73
C PHE A 221 17.50 8.35 8.07
N SER A 222 17.70 7.04 8.05
CA SER A 222 17.48 6.13 9.20
C SER A 222 18.62 6.13 10.22
N VAL A 223 19.85 6.38 9.79
CA VAL A 223 21.02 6.47 10.69
C VAL A 223 21.05 7.87 11.32
N HIS A 224 20.74 7.94 12.61
CA HIS A 224 20.62 9.21 13.33
C HIS A 224 21.90 9.65 14.00
N SER A 225 22.73 8.69 14.41
CA SER A 225 24.00 8.92 15.07
C SER A 225 25.01 7.86 14.64
N ILE A 226 26.27 8.26 14.46
CA ILE A 226 27.37 7.33 14.20
C ILE A 226 28.42 7.51 15.27
N PHE A 227 28.91 6.41 15.81
CA PHE A 227 29.86 6.34 16.91
C PHE A 227 31.12 5.60 16.46
N GLY A 228 32.31 6.08 16.81
CA GLY A 228 33.55 5.37 16.49
C GLY A 228 34.80 6.24 16.53
N GLY A 229 35.84 5.84 15.78
CA GLY A 229 37.11 6.58 15.68
C GLY A 229 37.03 7.89 14.90
N LEU A 230 35.92 8.14 14.18
CA LEU A 230 35.69 9.36 13.42
C LEU A 230 35.53 10.57 14.36
N ALA A 231 35.97 11.75 13.90
CA ALA A 231 35.75 13.00 14.63
C ALA A 231 34.25 13.30 14.83
N THR A 232 33.93 14.21 15.74
CA THR A 232 32.56 14.72 15.84
C THR A 232 32.30 15.71 14.70
N LYS A 233 31.20 15.52 13.95
CA LYS A 233 30.82 16.40 12.83
C LYS A 233 29.30 16.39 12.64
N LYS A 234 28.74 17.55 12.30
CA LYS A 234 27.34 17.70 11.88
C LYS A 234 27.27 17.97 10.37
N ILE A 235 26.45 17.22 9.66
CA ILE A 235 26.14 17.44 8.23
C ILE A 235 24.73 18.00 8.14
N ASN A 236 24.56 19.09 7.38
CA ASN A 236 23.26 19.68 7.07
C ASN A 236 23.19 19.96 5.56
N GLU A 237 22.39 19.19 4.82
CA GLU A 237 22.27 19.30 3.37
C GLU A 237 20.82 19.53 2.95
N LYS A 238 20.61 20.18 1.79
CA LYS A 238 19.28 20.39 1.22
C LYS A 238 18.77 19.15 0.50
N VAL A 239 17.49 18.86 0.65
CA VAL A 239 16.82 17.77 -0.09
C VAL A 239 16.82 18.09 -1.59
N LYS A 240 17.04 17.08 -2.43
CA LYS A 240 16.98 17.18 -3.90
C LYS A 240 15.56 17.51 -4.36
N THR A 241 15.44 18.34 -5.38
CA THR A 241 14.17 18.62 -6.05
C THR A 241 13.59 17.35 -6.66
N TRP A 242 12.30 17.11 -6.43
CA TRP A 242 11.59 15.99 -7.03
C TRP A 242 11.09 16.37 -8.43
N MET A 243 11.30 15.49 -9.40
CA MET A 243 10.92 15.71 -10.80
C MET A 243 10.05 14.55 -11.29
N PRO A 244 8.71 14.63 -11.18
CA PRO A 244 7.79 13.60 -11.66
C PRO A 244 7.73 13.52 -13.20
N VAL A 245 6.91 12.60 -13.75
CA VAL A 245 6.56 12.60 -15.18
C VAL A 245 5.76 13.86 -15.50
N ASP A 246 6.09 14.53 -16.60
CA ASP A 246 5.28 15.65 -17.10
C ASP A 246 4.09 15.08 -17.88
N ILE A 247 2.88 15.42 -17.44
CA ILE A 247 1.62 14.94 -18.04
C ILE A 247 0.95 15.99 -18.93
N SER A 248 1.62 17.12 -19.18
CA SER A 248 1.03 18.26 -19.91
C SER A 248 0.56 17.89 -21.32
N SER A 249 1.23 16.95 -22.00
CA SER A 249 0.88 16.45 -23.33
C SER A 249 -0.43 15.65 -23.36
N GLU A 250 -0.94 15.20 -22.21
CA GLU A 250 -2.14 14.35 -22.12
C GLU A 250 -3.40 15.12 -21.68
N LYS A 251 -3.27 16.30 -21.07
CA LYS A 251 -4.38 17.01 -20.39
C LYS A 251 -5.57 17.36 -21.27
N GLU A 252 -5.33 17.59 -22.56
CA GLU A 252 -6.36 17.99 -23.53
C GLU A 252 -7.00 16.80 -24.27
N LYS A 253 -6.55 15.57 -24.01
CA LYS A 253 -7.09 14.39 -24.68
C LYS A 253 -8.47 14.04 -24.10
N PRO A 254 -9.49 13.79 -24.94
CA PRO A 254 -10.87 13.61 -24.49
C PRO A 254 -11.08 12.39 -23.59
N ASP A 255 -10.24 11.37 -23.75
CA ASP A 255 -10.30 10.12 -22.99
C ASP A 255 -9.42 10.14 -21.74
N VAL A 256 -8.72 11.24 -21.44
CA VAL A 256 -7.80 11.34 -20.30
C VAL A 256 -8.34 12.32 -19.27
N ILE A 257 -8.27 11.92 -18.01
CA ILE A 257 -8.71 12.73 -16.87
C ILE A 257 -7.57 12.82 -15.87
N GLU A 258 -7.04 14.02 -15.69
CA GLU A 258 -6.12 14.34 -14.61
C GLU A 258 -6.88 14.40 -13.28
N ILE A 259 -6.35 13.71 -12.28
CA ILE A 259 -6.82 13.81 -10.90
C ILE A 259 -5.83 14.68 -10.13
N PRO A 260 -6.25 15.84 -9.57
CA PRO A 260 -5.35 16.69 -8.81
C PRO A 260 -5.00 16.01 -7.49
N PHE A 261 -3.72 15.71 -7.26
CA PHE A 261 -3.26 15.12 -6.01
C PHE A 261 -1.91 15.69 -5.58
N LYS A 262 -1.78 15.92 -4.28
CA LYS A 262 -0.54 16.36 -3.63
C LYS A 262 -0.29 15.52 -2.39
N ILE A 263 0.98 15.36 -2.04
CA ILE A 263 1.40 14.77 -0.78
C ILE A 263 2.61 15.52 -0.22
N GLY A 264 2.43 16.18 0.92
CA GLY A 264 3.50 16.96 1.56
C GLY A 264 4.01 18.14 0.71
N GLY A 265 3.12 18.73 -0.09
CA GLY A 265 3.36 19.82 -1.04
C GLY A 265 3.76 19.36 -2.43
N LEU A 266 4.09 18.07 -2.60
CA LEU A 266 4.57 17.50 -3.87
C LEU A 266 3.38 17.05 -4.72
N ALA A 267 3.21 17.62 -5.92
CA ALA A 267 2.16 17.27 -6.88
C ALA A 267 2.42 15.94 -7.60
N LEU A 268 1.63 14.91 -7.28
CA LEU A 268 1.71 13.60 -7.92
C LEU A 268 0.86 13.59 -9.20
N PRO A 269 1.46 13.37 -10.39
CA PRO A 269 0.68 13.19 -11.60
C PRO A 269 -0.16 11.92 -11.50
N MET A 270 -1.48 12.09 -11.62
CA MET A 270 -2.44 10.99 -11.63
C MET A 270 -3.34 11.13 -12.85
N LEU A 271 -3.34 10.11 -13.73
CA LEU A 271 -4.14 10.09 -14.94
C LEU A 271 -5.09 8.89 -14.95
N THR A 272 -6.33 9.14 -15.33
CA THR A 272 -7.33 8.09 -15.65
C THR A 272 -7.55 8.09 -17.15
N HIS A 273 -7.37 6.94 -17.80
CA HIS A 273 -7.60 6.76 -19.23
C HIS A 273 -8.87 5.95 -19.47
N ASN A 274 -9.84 6.56 -20.15
CA ASN A 274 -11.16 6.01 -20.50
C ASN A 274 -11.23 5.37 -21.89
N GLY A 275 -10.21 5.58 -22.73
CA GLY A 275 -10.07 4.96 -24.04
C GLY A 275 -9.77 3.45 -23.95
N SER A 276 -9.53 2.82 -25.10
CA SER A 276 -9.15 1.41 -25.14
C SER A 276 -7.80 1.16 -24.46
N CYS A 277 -7.56 -0.06 -24.02
CA CYS A 277 -6.28 -0.49 -23.46
C CYS A 277 -5.12 -0.14 -24.40
N GLU A 278 -5.26 -0.36 -25.71
CA GLU A 278 -4.21 -0.08 -26.68
C GLU A 278 -3.83 1.40 -26.70
N SER A 279 -4.83 2.28 -26.76
CA SER A 279 -4.63 3.74 -26.72
C SER A 279 -4.03 4.20 -25.38
N ALA A 280 -4.44 3.58 -24.27
CA ALA A 280 -3.93 3.92 -22.94
C ALA A 280 -2.46 3.53 -22.77
N LEU A 281 -2.08 2.33 -23.26
CA LEU A 281 -0.70 1.87 -23.20
C LEU A 281 0.22 2.68 -24.12
N GLU A 282 -0.28 3.11 -25.28
CA GLU A 282 0.44 4.04 -26.15
C GLU A 282 0.69 5.40 -25.47
N SER A 283 -0.33 5.96 -24.80
CA SER A 283 -0.22 7.19 -24.01
C SER A 283 0.87 7.06 -22.93
N LEU A 284 0.85 5.99 -22.14
CA LEU A 284 1.88 5.75 -21.11
C LEU A 284 3.28 5.56 -21.71
N SER A 285 3.41 4.81 -22.80
CA SER A 285 4.67 4.59 -23.51
C SER A 285 5.29 5.92 -23.98
N ASN A 286 4.47 6.83 -24.50
CA ASN A 286 4.91 8.16 -24.94
C ASN A 286 5.36 9.03 -23.77
N LEU A 287 4.59 9.09 -22.67
CA LEU A 287 4.98 9.82 -21.46
C LEU A 287 6.34 9.36 -20.91
N LEU A 288 6.59 8.05 -20.89
CA LEU A 288 7.86 7.50 -20.41
C LEU A 288 9.00 7.78 -21.39
N LYS A 289 8.78 7.73 -22.70
CA LYS A 289 9.79 8.13 -23.71
C LYS A 289 10.15 9.61 -23.59
N GLU A 290 9.19 10.48 -23.33
CA GLU A 290 9.42 11.91 -23.08
C GLU A 290 10.23 12.12 -21.80
N LYS A 291 9.94 11.37 -20.73
CA LYS A 291 10.68 11.43 -19.47
C LYS A 291 12.11 10.88 -19.59
N TYR A 292 12.29 9.81 -20.36
CA TYR A 292 13.55 9.06 -20.52
C TYR A 292 13.99 9.03 -22.00
N PRO A 293 14.37 10.17 -22.59
CA PRO A 293 14.67 10.27 -24.03
C PRO A 293 15.92 9.48 -24.45
N LYS A 294 16.76 9.07 -23.49
CA LYS A 294 17.95 8.23 -23.73
C LYS A 294 17.66 6.72 -23.59
N GLY A 295 16.40 6.34 -23.38
CA GLY A 295 16.00 4.98 -23.05
C GLY A 295 15.97 4.72 -21.55
N TYR A 296 15.33 3.62 -21.18
CA TYR A 296 15.17 3.13 -19.81
C TYR A 296 14.96 1.61 -19.83
N THR A 297 15.22 0.93 -18.72
CA THR A 297 15.00 -0.51 -18.57
C THR A 297 13.68 -0.73 -17.81
N PRO A 298 12.57 -1.08 -18.49
CA PRO A 298 11.31 -1.31 -17.82
C PRO A 298 11.29 -2.65 -17.11
N ILE A 299 10.88 -2.64 -15.85
CA ILE A 299 10.61 -3.84 -15.06
C ILE A 299 9.13 -3.84 -14.72
N VAL A 300 8.35 -4.63 -15.43
CA VAL A 300 6.90 -4.75 -15.25
C VAL A 300 6.63 -5.82 -14.19
N SER A 301 6.33 -5.37 -12.96
CA SER A 301 5.91 -6.24 -11.87
C SER A 301 4.41 -6.51 -11.95
N VAL A 302 4.01 -7.77 -11.94
CA VAL A 302 2.62 -8.19 -12.11
C VAL A 302 2.29 -9.43 -11.28
N GLY A 303 1.12 -9.43 -10.63
CA GLY A 303 0.64 -10.62 -9.92
C GLY A 303 0.08 -11.67 -10.89
N GLU A 304 0.21 -12.96 -10.55
CA GLU A 304 -0.17 -14.11 -11.40
C GLU A 304 -1.58 -13.98 -12.01
N THR A 305 -2.54 -13.38 -11.28
CA THR A 305 -3.91 -13.17 -11.77
C THR A 305 -3.97 -12.13 -12.89
N CYS A 306 -3.24 -11.03 -12.76
CA CYS A 306 -3.16 -9.98 -13.78
C CYS A 306 -2.29 -10.42 -14.96
N ASP A 307 -1.23 -11.21 -14.72
CA ASP A 307 -0.43 -11.78 -15.79
C ASP A 307 -1.21 -12.82 -16.60
N ALA A 308 -2.06 -13.63 -15.95
CA ALA A 308 -2.96 -14.54 -16.63
C ALA A 308 -3.98 -13.82 -17.53
N LEU A 309 -4.36 -12.57 -17.21
CA LEU A 309 -5.16 -11.72 -18.09
C LEU A 309 -4.33 -11.12 -19.25
N GLY A 310 -3.01 -11.22 -19.19
CA GLY A 310 -2.06 -10.71 -20.18
C GLY A 310 -1.50 -9.33 -19.87
N TYR A 311 -1.88 -8.69 -18.76
CA TYR A 311 -1.59 -7.27 -18.53
C TYR A 311 -0.10 -6.95 -18.44
N GLY A 312 0.68 -7.84 -17.84
CA GLY A 312 2.14 -7.67 -17.74
C GLY A 312 2.81 -7.72 -19.10
N GLN A 313 2.52 -8.75 -19.90
CA GLN A 313 3.06 -8.88 -21.25
C GLN A 313 2.59 -7.76 -22.17
N ASP A 314 1.29 -7.45 -22.18
CA ASP A 314 0.72 -6.42 -23.06
C ASP A 314 1.33 -5.04 -22.73
N MET A 315 1.60 -4.75 -21.45
CA MET A 315 2.35 -3.55 -21.03
C MET A 315 3.78 -3.58 -21.56
N LEU A 316 4.51 -4.67 -21.33
CA LEU A 316 5.92 -4.77 -21.75
C LEU A 316 6.08 -4.63 -23.26
N ASP A 317 5.20 -5.29 -24.04
CA ASP A 317 5.12 -5.19 -25.50
C ASP A 317 4.90 -3.72 -25.94
N ALA A 318 4.01 -2.99 -25.27
CA ALA A 318 3.68 -1.60 -25.61
C ALA A 318 4.78 -0.59 -25.24
N LEU A 319 5.58 -0.86 -24.21
CA LEU A 319 6.76 -0.05 -23.86
C LEU A 319 7.87 -0.21 -24.92
N GLY A 320 7.96 -1.39 -25.56
CA GLY A 320 8.82 -1.66 -26.71
C GLY A 320 10.31 -1.43 -26.44
N GLN A 321 10.77 -1.74 -25.22
CA GLN A 321 12.18 -1.64 -24.84
C GLN A 321 12.84 -3.02 -24.91
N GLU A 322 14.02 -3.10 -25.53
CA GLU A 322 14.73 -4.38 -25.77
C GLU A 322 15.13 -5.08 -24.45
N ASP A 323 15.59 -4.33 -23.45
CA ASP A 323 16.04 -4.86 -22.16
C ASP A 323 14.91 -5.03 -21.12
N GLY A 324 13.66 -5.00 -21.55
CA GLY A 324 12.50 -5.07 -20.67
C GLY A 324 12.38 -6.40 -19.91
N MET A 325 11.96 -6.34 -18.64
CA MET A 325 11.74 -7.51 -17.80
C MET A 325 10.28 -7.61 -17.36
N LEU A 326 9.68 -8.79 -17.54
CA LEU A 326 8.45 -9.19 -16.87
C LEU A 326 8.82 -9.87 -15.54
N PHE A 327 8.33 -9.32 -14.42
CA PHE A 327 8.48 -9.88 -13.09
C PHE A 327 7.12 -10.34 -12.57
N ASN A 328 6.88 -11.65 -12.55
CA ASN A 328 5.67 -12.26 -12.03
C ASN A 328 5.84 -12.66 -10.55
N HIS A 329 4.75 -12.56 -9.78
CA HIS A 329 4.72 -12.98 -8.38
C HIS A 329 3.34 -13.55 -7.99
N LYS A 330 3.25 -14.26 -6.87
CA LYS A 330 1.96 -14.80 -6.38
C LYS A 330 1.03 -13.67 -5.90
N SER A 331 -0.28 -13.85 -6.06
CA SER A 331 -1.29 -12.85 -5.72
C SER A 331 -1.93 -13.08 -4.35
N GLY A 332 -2.20 -12.01 -3.60
CA GLY A 332 -3.01 -12.04 -2.37
C GLY A 332 -2.30 -11.46 -1.15
N GLU A 333 -3.06 -11.11 -0.11
CA GLU A 333 -2.52 -10.42 1.07
C GLU A 333 -1.52 -11.29 1.87
N THR A 334 -1.66 -12.62 1.88
CA THR A 334 -0.70 -13.54 2.50
C THR A 334 0.63 -13.61 1.75
N TYR A 335 0.65 -13.22 0.47
CA TYR A 335 1.85 -13.11 -0.36
C TYR A 335 2.47 -11.71 -0.34
N LYS A 336 1.95 -10.81 0.50
CA LYS A 336 2.54 -9.50 0.78
C LYS A 336 3.77 -9.62 1.70
N ARG A 337 4.73 -10.44 1.31
CA ARG A 337 5.93 -10.83 2.07
C ARG A 337 7.16 -10.74 1.18
N TYR A 338 8.31 -10.45 1.78
CA TYR A 338 9.52 -10.04 1.07
C TYR A 338 10.09 -11.11 0.13
N ASP A 339 9.94 -12.38 0.49
CA ASP A 339 10.38 -13.56 -0.28
C ASP A 339 9.58 -13.77 -1.57
N ASN A 340 8.37 -13.22 -1.69
CA ASN A 340 7.60 -13.24 -2.94
C ASN A 340 8.07 -12.18 -3.96
N TYR A 341 8.93 -11.23 -3.56
CA TYR A 341 9.31 -10.07 -4.37
C TYR A 341 10.83 -9.90 -4.59
N GLY A 342 11.67 -10.79 -4.03
CA GLY A 342 13.12 -10.78 -4.24
C GLY A 342 13.58 -11.97 -5.07
N THR A 343 14.24 -11.72 -6.20
CA THR A 343 14.88 -12.76 -7.02
C THR A 343 16.23 -12.29 -7.56
N GLU A 344 17.15 -13.23 -7.81
CA GLU A 344 18.44 -12.91 -8.42
C GLU A 344 18.27 -12.23 -9.78
N ARG A 345 17.35 -12.71 -10.61
CA ARG A 345 17.07 -12.13 -11.94
C ARG A 345 16.62 -10.67 -11.85
N LEU A 346 15.74 -10.34 -10.90
CA LEU A 346 15.27 -8.97 -10.69
C LEU A 346 16.45 -8.07 -10.30
N PHE A 347 17.21 -8.46 -9.28
CA PHE A 347 18.31 -7.65 -8.78
C PHE A 347 19.46 -7.52 -9.78
N ASN A 348 19.79 -8.58 -10.53
CA ASN A 348 20.78 -8.52 -11.61
C ASN A 348 20.34 -7.57 -12.73
N THR A 349 19.04 -7.49 -13.04
CA THR A 349 18.51 -6.57 -14.04
C THR A 349 18.60 -5.12 -13.56
N ILE A 350 18.23 -4.85 -12.30
CA ILE A 350 18.36 -3.53 -11.68
C ILE A 350 19.83 -3.08 -11.65
N ASN A 351 20.75 -3.95 -11.23
CA ASN A 351 22.17 -3.62 -11.14
C ASN A 351 22.78 -3.32 -12.52
N ARG A 352 22.44 -4.13 -13.55
CA ARG A 352 22.86 -3.84 -14.93
C ARG A 352 22.34 -2.48 -15.41
N ALA A 353 21.08 -2.15 -15.11
CA ALA A 353 20.50 -0.86 -15.48
C ALA A 353 21.19 0.31 -14.76
N HIS A 354 21.51 0.19 -13.47
CA HIS A 354 22.28 1.21 -12.73
C HIS A 354 23.68 1.45 -13.31
N GLN A 355 24.32 0.41 -13.84
CA GLN A 355 25.66 0.50 -14.45
C GLN A 355 25.60 1.03 -15.89
N GLY A 356 24.43 0.96 -16.54
CA GLY A 356 24.19 1.41 -17.90
C GLY A 356 23.76 2.87 -18.01
N SER A 357 23.41 3.29 -19.24
CA SER A 357 22.84 4.61 -19.52
C SER A 357 21.31 4.65 -19.44
N ALA A 358 20.67 3.50 -19.39
CA ALA A 358 19.22 3.32 -19.31
C ALA A 358 18.84 2.98 -17.86
N PRO A 359 18.27 3.93 -17.09
CA PRO A 359 17.96 3.68 -15.69
C PRO A 359 16.82 2.66 -15.54
N PRO A 360 16.76 1.91 -14.43
CA PRO A 360 15.64 1.01 -14.16
C PRO A 360 14.38 1.82 -13.82
N VAL A 361 13.28 1.47 -14.49
CA VAL A 361 11.94 2.00 -14.22
C VAL A 361 11.03 0.83 -13.87
N ILE A 362 10.58 0.76 -12.63
CA ILE A 362 9.72 -0.29 -12.12
C ILE A 362 8.26 0.13 -12.27
N LEU A 363 7.47 -0.69 -12.96
CA LEU A 363 6.04 -0.48 -13.16
C LEU A 363 5.24 -1.50 -12.34
N ALA A 364 4.42 -1.03 -11.40
CA ALA A 364 3.50 -1.87 -10.64
C ALA A 364 2.16 -2.04 -11.37
N VAL A 365 2.06 -3.07 -12.22
CA VAL A 365 0.81 -3.44 -12.89
C VAL A 365 0.02 -4.40 -12.00
N GLY A 366 -0.98 -3.90 -11.27
CA GLY A 366 -1.73 -4.77 -10.35
C GLY A 366 -2.58 -4.05 -9.33
N GLY A 367 -2.97 -4.78 -8.27
CA GLY A 367 -3.62 -4.21 -7.08
C GLY A 367 -2.62 -3.64 -6.06
N GLY A 368 -3.12 -3.09 -4.95
CA GLY A 368 -2.30 -2.41 -3.95
C GLY A 368 -1.29 -3.30 -3.21
N VAL A 369 -1.46 -4.63 -3.25
CA VAL A 369 -0.42 -5.57 -2.76
C VAL A 369 0.86 -5.44 -3.58
N ASN A 370 0.75 -5.48 -4.92
CA ASN A 370 1.88 -5.34 -5.83
C ASN A 370 2.52 -3.95 -5.70
N GLY A 371 1.71 -2.87 -5.78
CA GLY A 371 2.20 -1.50 -5.65
C GLY A 371 2.99 -1.26 -4.37
N ASN A 372 2.52 -1.78 -3.23
CA ASN A 372 3.22 -1.68 -1.95
C ASN A 372 4.55 -2.44 -1.94
N CYS A 373 4.56 -3.69 -2.42
CA CYS A 373 5.71 -4.58 -2.31
C CYS A 373 6.82 -4.20 -3.30
N ILE A 374 6.49 -4.08 -4.59
CA ILE A 374 7.49 -3.71 -5.59
C ILE A 374 7.89 -2.23 -5.46
N GLY A 375 7.00 -1.37 -4.95
CA GLY A 375 7.35 0.00 -4.60
C GLY A 375 8.38 0.08 -3.48
N LEU A 376 8.40 -0.88 -2.55
CA LEU A 376 9.45 -0.98 -1.53
C LEU A 376 10.76 -1.48 -2.13
N ILE A 377 10.73 -2.45 -3.06
CA ILE A 377 11.92 -2.82 -3.83
C ILE A 377 12.49 -1.60 -4.54
N ALA A 378 11.66 -0.83 -5.25
CA ALA A 378 12.07 0.40 -5.93
C ALA A 378 12.69 1.43 -4.97
N ALA A 379 12.15 1.55 -3.75
CA ALA A 379 12.71 2.42 -2.72
C ALA A 379 14.08 1.95 -2.23
N MET A 380 14.26 0.63 -2.03
CA MET A 380 15.51 0.05 -1.56
C MET A 380 16.62 0.06 -2.62
N THR A 381 16.24 0.03 -3.90
CA THR A 381 17.16 0.06 -5.03
C THR A 381 17.27 1.45 -5.67
N ASN A 382 16.64 2.48 -5.11
CA ASN A 382 16.63 3.84 -5.66
C ASN A 382 16.22 3.89 -7.15
N SER A 383 15.28 3.02 -7.54
CA SER A 383 14.78 2.92 -8.91
C SER A 383 13.54 3.80 -9.11
N ASP A 384 13.36 4.33 -10.31
CA ASP A 384 12.16 5.08 -10.64
C ASP A 384 10.94 4.15 -10.64
N PHE A 385 9.79 4.68 -10.19
CA PHE A 385 8.62 3.87 -9.88
C PHE A 385 7.34 4.47 -10.49
N VAL A 386 6.53 3.65 -11.15
CA VAL A 386 5.25 4.04 -11.76
C VAL A 386 4.17 3.07 -11.29
N GLU A 387 3.02 3.59 -10.85
CA GLU A 387 1.88 2.75 -10.48
C GLU A 387 0.86 2.66 -11.61
N VAL A 388 0.51 1.43 -11.99
CA VAL A 388 -0.48 1.14 -13.02
C VAL A 388 -1.59 0.27 -12.41
N PRO A 389 -2.53 0.88 -11.66
CA PRO A 389 -3.52 0.16 -10.90
C PRO A 389 -4.52 -0.61 -11.78
N THR A 390 -4.78 -1.87 -11.39
CA THR A 390 -5.78 -2.76 -12.03
C THR A 390 -7.01 -3.00 -11.15
N THR A 391 -7.08 -2.30 -10.01
CA THR A 391 -8.24 -2.28 -9.11
C THR A 391 -8.52 -0.84 -8.69
N PRO A 392 -9.78 -0.42 -8.50
CA PRO A 392 -10.06 0.94 -8.07
C PRO A 392 -9.45 1.25 -6.71
N MET A 393 -9.49 0.30 -5.75
CA MET A 393 -8.86 0.44 -4.43
C MET A 393 -7.35 0.69 -4.51
N HIS A 394 -6.63 0.10 -5.47
CA HIS A 394 -5.22 0.47 -5.65
C HIS A 394 -5.12 1.95 -6.04
N TYR A 395 -5.90 2.39 -7.03
CA TYR A 395 -5.79 3.75 -7.55
C TYR A 395 -6.25 4.84 -6.56
N ASN A 396 -7.35 4.62 -5.85
CA ASN A 396 -7.95 5.64 -5.02
C ASN A 396 -7.50 5.61 -3.55
N ASP A 397 -6.98 4.47 -3.06
CA ASP A 397 -6.56 4.30 -1.67
C ASP A 397 -5.05 4.06 -1.52
N ALA A 398 -4.48 3.05 -2.21
CA ALA A 398 -3.07 2.70 -2.00
C ALA A 398 -2.07 3.62 -2.74
N VAL A 399 -2.39 4.08 -3.96
CA VAL A 399 -1.57 5.06 -4.71
C VAL A 399 -1.51 6.41 -3.98
N THR A 400 -2.59 6.78 -3.31
CA THR A 400 -2.73 8.03 -2.57
C THR A 400 -2.04 8.00 -1.21
N SER A 401 -1.14 7.04 -0.98
CA SER A 401 -0.23 6.99 0.17
C SER A 401 1.20 6.77 -0.31
N ALA A 402 2.16 7.44 0.32
CA ALA A 402 3.57 7.19 0.07
C ALA A 402 4.05 5.87 0.72
N LYS A 403 3.26 5.21 1.57
CA LYS A 403 3.69 4.00 2.27
C LYS A 403 3.85 2.84 1.29
N LYS A 404 5.04 2.24 1.21
CA LYS A 404 5.34 1.01 0.45
C LYS A 404 5.89 -0.06 1.41
N ALA A 405 5.23 -1.21 1.51
CA ALA A 405 5.38 -2.12 2.64
C ALA A 405 5.18 -3.60 2.32
N PHE A 406 5.97 -4.45 2.98
CA PHE A 406 5.66 -5.84 3.28
C PHE A 406 4.91 -5.97 4.62
N SER A 407 4.11 -7.02 4.71
CA SER A 407 3.53 -7.52 5.95
C SER A 407 4.44 -8.57 6.57
N LEU A 408 4.38 -8.71 7.89
CA LEU A 408 5.01 -9.83 8.60
C LEU A 408 4.06 -11.02 8.53
N VAL A 409 4.42 -12.01 7.71
CA VAL A 409 3.65 -13.24 7.50
C VAL A 409 4.47 -14.45 7.95
N VAL A 410 3.91 -15.27 8.82
CA VAL A 410 4.53 -16.50 9.33
C VAL A 410 3.51 -17.63 9.23
N ASP A 411 3.87 -18.75 8.61
CA ASP A 411 2.98 -19.91 8.39
C ASP A 411 1.61 -19.52 7.79
N ASP A 412 1.63 -18.70 6.73
CA ASP A 412 0.47 -18.13 6.04
C ASP A 412 -0.47 -17.27 6.92
N ARG A 413 -0.03 -16.91 8.13
CA ARG A 413 -0.74 -16.00 9.03
C ARG A 413 -0.08 -14.64 9.01
N ILE A 414 -0.89 -13.61 8.76
CA ILE A 414 -0.46 -12.22 8.84
C ILE A 414 -0.38 -11.83 10.32
N LEU A 415 0.84 -11.71 10.86
CA LEU A 415 1.08 -11.28 12.23
C LEU A 415 0.99 -9.76 12.38
N SER A 416 1.43 -9.02 11.35
CA SER A 416 1.30 -7.56 11.29
C SER A 416 1.27 -7.10 9.83
N LYS A 417 0.22 -6.36 9.46
CA LYS A 417 0.12 -5.73 8.14
C LYS A 417 1.08 -4.56 8.00
N ASN A 418 1.67 -4.37 6.81
CA ASN A 418 2.42 -3.16 6.41
C ASN A 418 3.49 -2.69 7.40
N ILE A 419 4.25 -3.61 7.99
CA ILE A 419 5.16 -3.29 9.09
C ILE A 419 6.61 -3.09 8.65
N LEU A 420 7.01 -3.69 7.52
CA LEU A 420 8.33 -3.57 6.93
C LEU A 420 8.25 -2.76 5.63
N GLY A 421 8.64 -1.49 5.64
CA GLY A 421 8.93 -0.73 4.45
C GLY A 421 9.25 0.73 4.68
N ALA A 422 9.00 1.55 3.66
CA ALA A 422 9.45 2.94 3.60
C ALA A 422 8.37 3.83 2.97
N PHE A 423 8.51 5.14 3.14
CA PHE A 423 7.74 6.08 2.31
C PHE A 423 8.46 6.22 0.97
N TYR A 424 7.77 6.03 -0.16
CA TYR A 424 8.31 6.20 -1.51
C TYR A 424 7.24 6.69 -2.48
N LEU A 425 7.49 7.83 -3.14
CA LEU A 425 6.56 8.43 -4.09
C LEU A 425 6.80 7.94 -5.53
N PRO A 426 5.74 7.52 -6.24
CA PRO A 426 5.86 7.22 -7.66
C PRO A 426 6.10 8.49 -8.49
N GLN A 427 6.65 8.29 -9.69
CA GLN A 427 6.81 9.30 -10.74
C GLN A 427 5.48 9.66 -11.43
N LEU A 428 4.55 8.69 -11.47
CA LEU A 428 3.25 8.76 -12.13
C LEU A 428 2.35 7.66 -11.57
N ALA A 429 1.06 7.96 -11.43
CA ALA A 429 0.01 6.95 -11.33
C ALA A 429 -0.89 6.99 -12.56
N PHE A 430 -1.04 5.86 -13.25
CA PHE A 430 -1.73 5.78 -14.54
C PHE A 430 -2.78 4.66 -14.55
N CYS A 431 -4.05 5.03 -14.43
CA CYS A 431 -5.18 4.10 -14.35
C CYS A 431 -5.81 3.86 -15.72
N VAL A 432 -5.90 2.59 -16.14
CA VAL A 432 -6.60 2.17 -17.36
C VAL A 432 -7.98 1.65 -16.97
N ASN A 433 -9.04 2.43 -17.20
CA ASN A 433 -10.39 2.05 -16.77
C ASN A 433 -10.90 0.78 -17.46
N GLU A 434 -10.47 0.48 -18.69
CA GLU A 434 -10.84 -0.77 -19.37
C GLU A 434 -10.34 -2.01 -18.63
N TRP A 435 -9.20 -1.96 -17.94
CA TRP A 435 -8.71 -3.08 -17.12
C TRP A 435 -9.63 -3.36 -15.92
N LEU A 436 -10.31 -2.34 -15.41
CA LEU A 436 -11.25 -2.47 -14.30
C LEU A 436 -12.51 -3.26 -14.69
N LEU A 437 -12.73 -3.52 -15.99
CA LEU A 437 -13.83 -4.36 -16.47
C LEU A 437 -13.62 -5.86 -16.16
N THR A 438 -12.40 -6.27 -15.80
CA THR A 438 -12.10 -7.66 -15.45
C THR A 438 -12.07 -7.92 -13.94
N ILE A 439 -12.39 -6.95 -13.09
CA ILE A 439 -12.39 -7.16 -11.63
C ILE A 439 -13.45 -8.17 -11.19
N SER A 440 -13.34 -8.68 -9.96
CA SER A 440 -14.44 -9.44 -9.33
C SER A 440 -15.50 -8.49 -8.77
N SER A 441 -16.75 -8.96 -8.62
CA SER A 441 -17.77 -8.17 -7.94
C SER A 441 -17.38 -7.85 -6.50
N ALA A 442 -16.67 -8.74 -5.79
CA ALA A 442 -16.09 -8.44 -4.48
C ALA A 442 -15.18 -7.20 -4.49
N ASN A 443 -14.30 -7.03 -5.49
CA ASN A 443 -13.45 -5.84 -5.63
C ASN A 443 -14.26 -4.55 -5.92
N ALA A 444 -15.31 -4.66 -6.74
CA ALA A 444 -16.21 -3.54 -7.00
C ALA A 444 -16.94 -3.12 -5.71
N HIS A 445 -17.47 -4.07 -4.93
CA HIS A 445 -18.11 -3.81 -3.64
C HIS A 445 -17.15 -3.26 -2.59
N ALA A 446 -15.91 -3.76 -2.54
CA ALA A 446 -14.89 -3.22 -1.65
C ALA A 446 -14.61 -1.74 -1.94
N THR A 447 -14.58 -1.36 -3.22
CA THR A 447 -14.42 0.05 -3.63
C THR A 447 -15.57 0.93 -3.16
N VAL A 448 -16.82 0.52 -3.37
CA VAL A 448 -17.97 1.30 -2.90
C VAL A 448 -18.09 1.28 -1.38
N GLY A 449 -17.53 0.29 -0.69
CA GLY A 449 -17.43 0.28 0.78
C GLY A 449 -16.61 1.46 1.31
N GLU A 450 -15.40 1.67 0.78
CA GLU A 450 -14.58 2.85 1.08
C GLU A 450 -15.23 4.16 0.64
N ALA A 451 -15.95 4.14 -0.49
CA ALA A 451 -16.73 5.29 -0.94
C ALA A 451 -17.81 5.66 0.07
N THR A 452 -18.56 4.69 0.59
CA THR A 452 -19.64 4.91 1.56
C THR A 452 -19.11 5.45 2.89
N LYS A 453 -17.94 4.97 3.32
CA LYS A 453 -17.21 5.54 4.46
C LYS A 453 -16.92 7.01 4.21
N THR A 454 -16.30 7.33 3.07
CA THR A 454 -15.87 8.68 2.73
C THR A 454 -17.05 9.64 2.57
N MET A 455 -18.15 9.20 1.94
CA MET A 455 -19.40 9.96 1.84
C MET A 455 -20.03 10.24 3.21
N ASN A 456 -20.03 9.25 4.11
CA ASN A 456 -20.54 9.46 5.47
C ASN A 456 -19.64 10.37 6.32
N MET A 457 -18.33 10.30 6.08
CA MET A 457 -17.33 11.07 6.80
C MET A 457 -17.27 12.54 6.37
N LEU A 458 -17.29 12.83 5.07
CA LEU A 458 -17.05 14.17 4.51
C LEU A 458 -18.28 14.80 3.85
N GLY A 459 -19.21 13.98 3.35
CA GLY A 459 -20.41 14.42 2.63
C GLY A 459 -20.10 15.41 1.50
N MET A 460 -20.53 16.66 1.65
CA MET A 460 -20.42 17.72 0.65
C MET A 460 -19.44 18.83 1.08
N ALA A 461 -18.14 18.50 1.14
CA ALA A 461 -17.10 19.40 1.63
C ALA A 461 -16.92 20.67 0.78
N ASN A 462 -17.40 20.67 -0.47
CA ASN A 462 -17.39 21.84 -1.36
C ASN A 462 -18.51 22.87 -1.10
N THR A 463 -19.44 22.58 -0.19
CA THR A 463 -20.47 23.54 0.25
C THR A 463 -19.96 24.43 1.39
N LYS A 464 -20.59 25.57 1.65
CA LYS A 464 -20.20 26.44 2.79
C LYS A 464 -20.26 25.70 4.14
N VAL A 465 -21.32 24.92 4.33
CA VAL A 465 -21.57 24.15 5.55
C VAL A 465 -20.58 22.98 5.67
N GLY A 466 -20.36 22.21 4.60
CA GLY A 466 -19.35 21.14 4.63
C GLY A 466 -17.93 21.66 4.79
N ALA A 467 -17.57 22.76 4.12
CA ALA A 467 -16.27 23.39 4.28
C ALA A 467 -16.04 23.89 5.71
N SER A 468 -17.08 24.37 6.40
CA SER A 468 -16.97 24.80 7.80
C SER A 468 -16.76 23.63 8.77
N ASP A 469 -17.25 22.42 8.46
CA ASP A 469 -16.96 21.22 9.26
C ASP A 469 -15.47 20.83 9.22
N PHE A 470 -14.76 21.25 8.15
CA PHE A 470 -13.36 20.90 7.87
C PHE A 470 -12.41 22.12 7.69
N HIS A 471 -12.84 23.32 8.09
CA HIS A 471 -12.13 24.59 7.82
C HIS A 471 -10.71 24.67 8.41
N ASN A 472 -10.40 23.84 9.41
CA ASN A 472 -9.11 23.78 10.08
C ASN A 472 -8.10 22.83 9.39
N ILE A 473 -8.44 22.33 8.20
CA ILE A 473 -7.57 21.49 7.36
C ILE A 473 -7.06 22.34 6.20
N LEU A 474 -5.75 22.52 6.10
CA LEU A 474 -5.14 23.43 5.13
C LEU A 474 -5.43 23.05 3.66
N GLY A 475 -5.59 21.75 3.36
CA GLY A 475 -5.97 21.27 2.03
C GLY A 475 -7.47 21.15 1.79
N ALA A 476 -8.33 21.37 2.80
CA ALA A 476 -9.76 21.12 2.66
C ALA A 476 -10.42 22.02 1.61
N VAL A 477 -9.98 23.26 1.44
CA VAL A 477 -10.57 24.18 0.44
C VAL A 477 -10.07 23.86 -0.97
N GLU A 478 -8.76 23.60 -1.16
CA GLU A 478 -8.19 23.30 -2.48
C GLU A 478 -8.75 22.02 -3.09
N PHE A 479 -8.99 21.00 -2.26
CA PHE A 479 -9.45 19.69 -2.69
C PHE A 479 -10.89 19.38 -2.27
N ALA A 480 -11.66 20.42 -1.88
CA ALA A 480 -13.04 20.29 -1.45
C ALA A 480 -13.85 19.61 -2.55
N SER A 481 -14.47 18.47 -2.23
CA SER A 481 -15.27 17.72 -3.19
C SER A 481 -16.67 17.44 -2.67
N ASP A 482 -17.58 17.24 -3.62
CA ASP A 482 -18.89 16.67 -3.35
C ASP A 482 -18.81 15.16 -3.52
N PHE A 483 -18.43 14.46 -2.45
CA PHE A 483 -18.26 13.01 -2.48
C PHE A 483 -19.56 12.28 -2.80
N THR A 484 -20.71 12.95 -2.62
CA THR A 484 -22.04 12.39 -2.85
C THR A 484 -22.38 12.29 -4.34
N LYS A 485 -21.57 12.90 -5.23
CA LYS A 485 -21.68 12.71 -6.69
C LYS A 485 -21.61 11.26 -7.11
N ILE A 486 -20.96 10.40 -6.31
CA ILE A 486 -20.94 8.95 -6.55
C ILE A 486 -22.37 8.36 -6.58
N LEU A 487 -23.34 8.97 -5.87
CA LEU A 487 -24.75 8.57 -5.92
C LEU A 487 -25.38 8.81 -7.30
N GLU A 488 -24.93 9.81 -8.04
CA GLU A 488 -25.42 10.10 -9.40
C GLU A 488 -24.99 8.99 -10.38
N GLU A 489 -23.93 8.27 -10.04
CA GLU A 489 -23.30 7.23 -10.86
C GLU A 489 -23.70 5.81 -10.47
N VAL A 490 -24.68 5.63 -9.57
CA VAL A 490 -25.09 4.30 -9.09
C VAL A 490 -25.59 3.40 -10.23
N GLU A 491 -26.19 3.96 -11.29
CA GLU A 491 -26.61 3.19 -12.47
C GLU A 491 -25.38 2.61 -13.21
N GLY A 492 -24.26 3.35 -13.21
CA GLY A 492 -22.99 2.87 -13.73
C GLY A 492 -22.42 1.70 -12.91
N PHE A 493 -22.52 1.76 -11.58
CA PHE A 493 -22.18 0.63 -10.71
C PHE A 493 -23.05 -0.59 -10.99
N ASP A 494 -24.38 -0.43 -11.06
CA ASP A 494 -25.32 -1.52 -11.37
C ASP A 494 -25.00 -2.17 -12.72
N ASN A 495 -24.70 -1.36 -13.74
CA ASN A 495 -24.31 -1.81 -15.06
C ASN A 495 -22.94 -2.54 -15.03
N LEU A 496 -21.97 -2.05 -14.25
CA LEU A 496 -20.68 -2.71 -14.07
C LEU A 496 -20.86 -4.09 -13.43
N ILE A 497 -21.58 -4.19 -12.31
CA ILE A 497 -21.83 -5.49 -11.66
C ILE A 497 -22.60 -6.41 -12.63
N SER A 498 -23.61 -5.90 -13.33
CA SER A 498 -24.35 -6.69 -14.34
C SER A 498 -23.47 -7.20 -15.47
N PHE A 499 -22.47 -6.42 -15.90
CA PHE A 499 -21.52 -6.82 -16.93
C PHE A 499 -20.56 -7.90 -16.43
N ILE A 500 -19.91 -7.68 -15.28
CA ILE A 500 -18.88 -8.61 -14.74
C ILE A 500 -19.47 -9.92 -14.20
N GLU A 501 -20.73 -9.92 -13.75
CA GLU A 501 -21.44 -11.12 -13.29
C GLU A 501 -22.24 -11.81 -14.40
N ASN A 502 -22.26 -11.27 -15.62
CA ASN A 502 -22.91 -11.92 -16.73
C ASN A 502 -22.29 -13.32 -16.97
N PRO A 503 -23.10 -14.40 -17.08
CA PRO A 503 -22.57 -15.76 -17.22
C PRO A 503 -21.63 -15.96 -18.41
N GLU A 504 -21.89 -15.31 -19.55
CA GLU A 504 -21.04 -15.41 -20.73
C GLU A 504 -19.72 -14.64 -20.54
N THR A 505 -19.80 -13.45 -19.93
CA THR A 505 -18.62 -12.64 -19.55
C THR A 505 -17.73 -13.42 -18.58
N LEU A 506 -18.31 -14.01 -17.53
CA LEU A 506 -17.61 -14.85 -16.55
C LEU A 506 -16.98 -16.08 -17.21
N LYS A 507 -17.73 -16.81 -18.04
CA LYS A 507 -17.21 -17.97 -18.78
C LYS A 507 -15.99 -17.60 -19.63
N ARG A 508 -16.05 -16.47 -20.33
CA ARG A 508 -14.95 -15.96 -21.15
C ARG A 508 -13.74 -15.57 -20.31
N LYS A 509 -13.96 -14.80 -19.23
CA LYS A 509 -12.91 -14.41 -18.29
C LYS A 509 -12.21 -15.62 -17.68
N ASN A 510 -12.97 -16.63 -17.25
CA ASN A 510 -12.41 -17.85 -16.67
C ASN A 510 -11.58 -18.64 -17.69
N LYS A 511 -12.00 -18.70 -18.96
CA LYS A 511 -11.19 -19.31 -20.03
C LYS A 511 -9.88 -18.53 -20.28
N ILE A 512 -9.93 -17.19 -20.25
CA ILE A 512 -8.74 -16.36 -20.37
C ILE A 512 -7.77 -16.66 -19.22
N LEU A 513 -8.27 -16.67 -17.98
CA LEU A 513 -7.46 -16.95 -16.79
C LEU A 513 -6.84 -18.36 -16.83
N SER A 514 -7.59 -19.38 -17.27
CA SER A 514 -7.06 -20.75 -17.37
C SER A 514 -5.94 -20.86 -18.40
N LEU A 515 -6.11 -20.23 -19.58
CA LEU A 515 -5.07 -20.19 -20.60
C LEU A 515 -3.86 -19.38 -20.15
N GLY A 516 -4.10 -18.22 -19.52
CA GLY A 516 -3.05 -17.39 -18.93
C GLY A 516 -2.21 -18.12 -17.90
N LYS A 517 -2.84 -18.94 -17.04
CA LYS A 517 -2.11 -19.79 -16.10
C LYS A 517 -1.24 -20.82 -16.82
N ARG A 518 -1.76 -21.47 -17.86
CA ARG A 518 -0.98 -22.42 -18.66
C ARG A 518 0.20 -21.75 -19.37
N ILE A 519 0.02 -20.53 -19.89
CA ILE A 519 1.08 -19.72 -20.48
C ILE A 519 2.18 -19.42 -19.45
N ALA A 520 1.81 -19.06 -18.21
CA ALA A 520 2.77 -18.82 -17.14
C ALA A 520 3.56 -20.08 -16.78
N GLU A 521 2.89 -21.24 -16.65
CA GLU A 521 3.54 -22.53 -16.41
C GLU A 521 4.58 -22.86 -17.49
N LEU A 522 4.22 -22.71 -18.78
CA LEU A 522 5.14 -22.94 -19.89
C LEU A 522 6.33 -21.97 -19.90
N ARG A 523 6.12 -20.70 -19.56
CA ARG A 523 7.22 -19.71 -19.43
C ARG A 523 8.20 -20.11 -18.34
N ASP A 524 7.69 -20.57 -17.21
CA ASP A 524 8.52 -21.03 -16.09
C ASP A 524 9.28 -22.31 -16.46
N GLU A 525 8.65 -23.26 -17.17
CA GLU A 525 9.30 -24.45 -17.73
C GLU A 525 10.47 -24.07 -18.66
N ILE A 526 10.26 -23.17 -19.62
CA ILE A 526 11.30 -22.70 -20.57
C ILE A 526 12.44 -22.00 -19.82
N MET A 527 12.13 -21.13 -18.86
CA MET A 527 13.16 -20.45 -18.06
C MET A 527 13.96 -21.38 -17.17
N SER A 528 13.34 -22.46 -16.67
CA SER A 528 14.06 -23.45 -15.86
C SER A 528 15.10 -24.20 -16.69
N LYS A 529 14.75 -24.60 -17.92
CA LYS A 529 15.65 -25.26 -18.88
C LYS A 529 16.84 -24.38 -19.27
N SER A 530 16.60 -23.11 -19.58
CA SER A 530 17.69 -22.20 -19.99
C SER A 530 18.69 -21.93 -18.86
N ASN A 531 18.23 -21.82 -17.61
CA ASN A 531 19.13 -21.69 -16.45
C ASN A 531 19.97 -22.95 -16.20
N GLU A 532 19.43 -24.16 -16.47
CA GLU A 532 20.19 -25.41 -16.37
C GLU A 532 21.28 -25.50 -17.44
N GLU A 533 20.98 -25.10 -18.68
CA GLU A 533 21.92 -25.05 -19.80
C GLU A 533 23.01 -23.99 -19.60
N ASP A 534 22.69 -22.79 -19.09
CA ASP A 534 23.67 -21.77 -18.73
C ASP A 534 24.60 -22.25 -17.60
N SER A 535 24.08 -23.01 -16.63
CA SER A 535 24.91 -23.64 -15.58
C SER A 535 25.85 -24.72 -16.14
N ALA A 536 25.40 -25.46 -17.16
CA ALA A 536 26.19 -26.48 -17.86
C ALA A 536 27.23 -25.86 -18.80
N GLY A 537 26.87 -24.77 -19.49
CA GLY A 537 27.75 -23.93 -20.30
C GLY A 537 28.84 -23.26 -19.47
N PHE A 538 28.51 -22.78 -18.27
CA PHE A 538 29.48 -22.22 -17.33
C PHE A 538 30.46 -23.28 -16.79
N LYS A 539 30.00 -24.51 -16.52
CA LYS A 539 30.87 -25.66 -16.19
C LYS A 539 31.77 -26.08 -17.36
N SER A 540 31.26 -26.04 -18.59
CA SER A 540 32.02 -26.30 -19.82
C SER A 540 33.07 -25.23 -20.11
N TYR A 541 32.75 -23.95 -19.86
CA TYR A 541 33.67 -22.83 -19.98
C TYR A 541 34.79 -22.90 -18.93
N LEU A 542 34.47 -23.21 -17.67
CA LEU A 542 35.47 -23.48 -16.63
C LEU A 542 36.36 -24.68 -17.00
N GLY A 543 35.79 -25.77 -17.52
CA GLY A 543 36.55 -26.93 -18.00
C GLY A 543 37.55 -26.61 -19.12
N LYS A 544 37.20 -25.71 -20.04
CA LYS A 544 38.09 -25.24 -21.13
C LYS A 544 39.14 -24.25 -20.64
N VAL A 545 38.82 -23.41 -19.65
CA VAL A 545 39.78 -22.48 -19.03
C VAL A 545 40.82 -23.23 -18.19
N PHE A 546 40.44 -24.30 -17.49
CA PHE A 546 41.37 -25.14 -16.71
C PHE A 546 42.25 -26.07 -17.57
N ALA A 547 41.84 -26.38 -18.80
CA ALA A 547 42.64 -27.18 -19.74
C ALA A 547 43.77 -26.41 -20.45
N SER A 548 43.83 -25.08 -20.33
CA SER A 548 44.83 -24.24 -21.02
C SER A 548 46.03 -23.82 -20.17
N LEU A 549 46.17 -24.34 -18.94
CA LEU A 549 47.28 -24.05 -18.04
C LEU A 549 48.38 -25.14 -18.09
N PRO A 550 49.67 -24.80 -18.28
CA PRO A 550 50.75 -25.78 -18.33
C PRO A 550 51.07 -26.40 -16.96
N SER A 551 51.06 -27.73 -16.93
CA SER A 551 51.60 -28.70 -15.97
C SER A 551 52.11 -28.22 -14.58
N MET A 552 51.50 -28.75 -13.52
CA MET A 552 52.25 -29.22 -12.35
C MET A 552 51.75 -30.61 -11.95
N ARG A 553 52.70 -31.55 -11.91
CA ARG A 553 52.55 -32.95 -11.48
C ARG A 553 52.31 -33.01 -9.97
N SER A 554 51.35 -33.80 -9.52
CA SER A 554 51.57 -35.09 -8.81
C SER A 554 50.38 -35.50 -7.92
N LEU A 555 50.14 -36.82 -7.88
CA LEU A 555 49.38 -37.65 -6.91
C LEU A 555 47.90 -37.99 -7.20
N PRO A 556 47.42 -39.19 -6.76
CA PRO A 556 46.99 -40.23 -7.69
C PRO A 556 45.50 -40.62 -7.64
N SER A 557 45.11 -41.31 -8.73
CA SER A 557 43.96 -42.18 -9.00
C SER A 557 42.87 -42.37 -7.92
N MET A 558 41.64 -41.99 -8.27
CA MET A 558 40.51 -42.93 -8.26
C MET A 558 39.64 -42.66 -9.49
N ALA A 559 39.73 -43.59 -10.45
CA ALA A 559 38.82 -43.69 -11.57
C ALA A 559 37.64 -44.59 -11.16
N SER A 560 36.45 -44.02 -11.15
CA SER A 560 35.21 -44.74 -11.42
C SER A 560 34.47 -43.93 -12.48
N ILE A 561 34.74 -44.31 -13.73
CA ILE A 561 34.12 -43.78 -14.94
C ILE A 561 32.64 -44.19 -14.90
N VAL A 562 31.75 -43.22 -14.70
CA VAL A 562 30.38 -43.31 -15.19
C VAL A 562 30.42 -42.67 -16.58
N THR A 563 30.40 -43.50 -17.62
CA THR A 563 30.07 -43.08 -18.97
C THR A 563 28.63 -42.56 -18.94
N VAL A 564 28.47 -41.24 -18.93
CA VAL A 564 27.21 -40.62 -19.34
C VAL A 564 27.34 -40.44 -20.84
N ASP A 565 26.63 -41.30 -21.58
CA ASP A 565 26.40 -41.09 -23.00
C ASP A 565 25.75 -39.71 -23.16
N THR A 566 26.48 -38.77 -23.77
CA THR A 566 25.90 -37.55 -24.30
C THR A 566 25.14 -37.92 -25.56
N GLU A 567 23.90 -38.38 -25.39
CA GLU A 567 22.90 -38.23 -26.43
C GLU A 567 22.66 -36.72 -26.58
N SER A 568 23.05 -36.19 -27.74
CA SER A 568 22.58 -34.91 -28.22
C SER A 568 21.06 -34.99 -28.35
N GLY A 569 20.34 -34.52 -27.32
CA GLY A 569 18.92 -34.23 -27.39
C GLY A 569 18.65 -33.32 -28.57
N SER A 570 17.72 -33.72 -29.41
CA SER A 570 17.32 -33.02 -30.62
C SER A 570 16.77 -31.63 -30.30
N SER A 571 17.11 -30.65 -31.13
CA SER A 571 16.55 -29.29 -31.15
C SER A 571 15.06 -29.24 -31.53
N SER A 572 14.33 -30.36 -31.52
CA SER A 572 12.92 -30.45 -31.95
C SER A 572 11.95 -30.06 -30.84
N ASP A 573 12.25 -30.46 -29.59
CA ASP A 573 11.26 -30.40 -28.50
C ASP A 573 11.15 -28.99 -27.90
N ASP A 574 12.21 -28.18 -27.98
CA ASP A 574 12.19 -26.79 -27.52
C ASP A 574 11.55 -25.84 -28.55
N ASP A 575 11.70 -26.11 -29.85
CA ASP A 575 10.98 -25.40 -30.92
C ASP A 575 9.47 -25.67 -30.83
N ASP A 576 9.06 -26.93 -30.61
CA ASP A 576 7.64 -27.30 -30.42
C ASP A 576 7.02 -26.61 -29.18
N THR A 577 7.77 -26.52 -28.07
CA THR A 577 7.29 -25.88 -26.83
C THR A 577 7.13 -24.36 -26.99
N GLN A 578 8.04 -23.73 -27.74
CA GLN A 578 7.99 -22.30 -28.04
C GLN A 578 6.85 -21.96 -29.00
N GLU A 579 6.63 -22.77 -30.05
CA GLU A 579 5.48 -22.64 -30.96
C GLU A 579 4.14 -22.80 -30.21
N ASP A 580 4.06 -23.77 -29.29
CA ASP A 580 2.89 -23.95 -28.42
C ASP A 580 2.62 -22.74 -27.52
N LEU A 581 3.68 -22.15 -26.92
CA LEU A 581 3.56 -20.96 -26.10
C LEU A 581 3.01 -19.77 -26.90
N GLU A 582 3.56 -19.52 -28.10
CA GLU A 582 3.11 -18.44 -28.98
C GLU A 582 1.66 -18.63 -29.41
N SER A 583 1.28 -19.86 -29.77
CA SER A 583 -0.10 -20.24 -30.12
C SER A 583 -1.08 -19.94 -28.97
N LEU A 584 -0.74 -20.34 -27.74
CA LEU A 584 -1.55 -20.08 -26.55
C LEU A 584 -1.67 -18.58 -26.24
N ILE A 585 -0.57 -17.82 -26.37
CA ILE A 585 -0.58 -16.35 -26.21
C ILE A 585 -1.54 -15.72 -27.21
N MET A 586 -1.52 -16.15 -28.47
CA MET A 586 -2.41 -15.65 -29.52
C MET A 586 -3.88 -16.03 -29.25
N GLU A 587 -4.16 -17.25 -28.79
CA GLU A 587 -5.53 -17.64 -28.37
C GLU A 587 -6.02 -16.77 -27.21
N ARG A 588 -5.17 -16.54 -26.20
CA ARG A 588 -5.50 -15.66 -25.06
C ARG A 588 -5.79 -14.23 -25.53
N LYS A 589 -4.94 -13.66 -26.39
CA LYS A 589 -5.13 -12.30 -26.97
C LYS A 589 -6.46 -12.22 -27.75
N GLU A 590 -6.80 -13.25 -28.53
CA GLU A 590 -8.09 -13.36 -29.24
C GLU A 590 -9.29 -13.36 -28.28
N LEU A 591 -9.22 -14.16 -27.21
CA LEU A 591 -10.29 -14.21 -26.21
C LEU A 591 -10.42 -12.89 -25.44
N MET A 592 -9.31 -12.22 -25.11
CA MET A 592 -9.33 -10.90 -24.48
C MET A 592 -9.96 -9.85 -25.40
N ARG A 593 -9.65 -9.86 -26.70
CA ARG A 593 -10.30 -8.98 -27.67
C ARG A 593 -11.80 -9.23 -27.75
N LYS A 594 -12.22 -10.51 -27.77
CA LYS A 594 -13.65 -10.86 -27.70
C LYS A 594 -14.27 -10.38 -26.39
N PHE A 595 -13.57 -10.48 -25.25
CA PHE A 595 -14.04 -9.96 -23.97
C PHE A 595 -14.27 -8.45 -24.04
N ARG A 596 -13.28 -7.66 -24.49
CA ARG A 596 -13.41 -6.21 -24.68
C ARG A 596 -14.53 -5.85 -25.65
N ALA A 597 -14.65 -6.57 -26.77
CA ALA A 597 -15.75 -6.38 -27.72
C ALA A 597 -17.14 -6.56 -27.09
N SER A 598 -17.29 -7.45 -26.10
CA SER A 598 -18.58 -7.62 -25.40
C SER A 598 -18.98 -6.37 -24.59
N PHE A 599 -18.00 -5.64 -24.04
CA PHE A 599 -18.24 -4.36 -23.40
C PHE A 599 -18.60 -3.27 -24.42
N TYR A 600 -17.85 -3.19 -25.52
CA TYR A 600 -18.13 -2.20 -26.58
C TYR A 600 -19.45 -2.42 -27.32
N ASN A 601 -19.97 -3.65 -27.32
CA ASN A 601 -21.28 -4.00 -27.87
C ASN A 601 -22.46 -3.63 -26.93
N LEU A 602 -22.19 -3.19 -25.70
CA LEU A 602 -23.25 -2.66 -24.83
C LEU A 602 -23.85 -1.38 -25.45
N PRO A 603 -25.13 -1.06 -25.16
CA PRO A 603 -25.70 0.23 -25.51
C PRO A 603 -24.82 1.38 -24.99
N THR A 604 -24.64 2.42 -25.81
CA THR A 604 -23.77 3.57 -25.52
C THR A 604 -24.02 4.16 -24.14
N GLU A 605 -25.29 4.30 -23.74
CA GLU A 605 -25.66 4.80 -22.40
C GLU A 605 -25.09 3.95 -21.26
N LYS A 606 -25.16 2.61 -21.37
CA LYS A 606 -24.62 1.70 -20.35
C LYS A 606 -23.10 1.77 -20.28
N LYS A 607 -22.44 1.72 -21.44
CA LYS A 607 -20.98 1.83 -21.55
C LYS A 607 -20.48 3.13 -20.91
N ASN A 608 -21.10 4.26 -21.26
CA ASN A 608 -20.74 5.56 -20.73
C ASN A 608 -21.00 5.65 -19.22
N SER A 609 -22.12 5.10 -18.73
CA SER A 609 -22.40 5.08 -17.29
C SER A 609 -21.35 4.29 -16.49
N ILE A 610 -20.83 3.17 -17.02
CA ILE A 610 -19.78 2.39 -16.35
C ILE A 610 -18.48 3.21 -16.25
N LEU A 611 -18.05 3.85 -17.36
CA LEU A 611 -16.85 4.66 -17.39
C LEU A 611 -16.98 5.93 -16.53
N SER A 612 -18.17 6.55 -16.53
CA SER A 612 -18.48 7.71 -15.68
C SER A 612 -18.42 7.33 -14.20
N PHE A 613 -19.02 6.19 -13.82
CA PHE A 613 -18.91 5.68 -12.46
C PHE A 613 -17.46 5.44 -12.03
N LEU A 614 -16.67 4.73 -12.82
CA LEU A 614 -15.25 4.46 -12.50
C LEU A 614 -14.43 5.75 -12.41
N THR A 615 -14.68 6.69 -13.31
CA THR A 615 -14.04 8.01 -13.30
C THR A 615 -14.38 8.79 -12.03
N THR A 616 -15.67 8.95 -11.75
CA THR A 616 -16.17 9.75 -10.63
C THR A 616 -15.74 9.14 -9.31
N ILE A 617 -15.91 7.83 -9.11
CA ILE A 617 -15.52 7.20 -7.84
C ILE A 617 -14.01 7.32 -7.58
N ASN A 618 -13.18 7.17 -8.61
CA ASN A 618 -11.73 7.34 -8.49
C ASN A 618 -11.38 8.79 -8.14
N ARG A 619 -11.91 9.76 -8.90
CA ARG A 619 -11.64 11.18 -8.68
C ARG A 619 -12.07 11.64 -7.29
N GLU A 620 -13.31 11.35 -6.91
CA GLU A 620 -13.86 11.86 -5.66
C GLU A 620 -13.14 11.25 -4.45
N ILE A 621 -12.82 9.95 -4.43
CA ILE A 621 -12.07 9.36 -3.31
C ILE A 621 -10.63 9.90 -3.23
N VAL A 622 -9.94 10.08 -4.36
CA VAL A 622 -8.59 10.65 -4.39
C VAL A 622 -8.58 12.09 -3.88
N CYS A 623 -9.51 12.93 -4.34
CA CYS A 623 -9.67 14.31 -3.84
C CYS A 623 -9.93 14.34 -2.33
N ALA A 624 -10.72 13.38 -1.82
CA ALA A 624 -10.97 13.26 -0.38
C ALA A 624 -9.67 13.16 0.40
N LYS A 625 -8.80 12.25 -0.02
CA LYS A 625 -7.49 12.05 0.59
C LYS A 625 -6.58 13.25 0.41
N ALA A 626 -6.60 13.88 -0.76
CA ALA A 626 -5.80 15.07 -1.04
C ALA A 626 -6.06 16.19 -0.02
N MET A 627 -7.32 16.39 0.42
CA MET A 627 -7.67 17.39 1.44
C MET A 627 -6.79 17.31 2.69
N PHE A 628 -6.39 16.10 3.10
CA PHE A 628 -5.61 15.88 4.33
C PHE A 628 -4.11 15.71 4.06
N LEU A 629 -3.77 14.99 2.99
CA LEU A 629 -2.40 14.57 2.69
C LEU A 629 -1.58 15.64 1.97
N ALA A 630 -2.25 16.57 1.27
CA ALA A 630 -1.59 17.57 0.43
C ALA A 630 -0.57 18.41 1.21
N TYR A 631 -0.88 18.82 2.44
CA TYR A 631 -0.01 19.73 3.18
C TYR A 631 0.17 19.33 4.65
N SER A 632 -0.93 19.09 5.36
CA SER A 632 -0.92 19.06 6.82
C SER A 632 -0.54 17.70 7.41
N ASP A 633 -0.82 16.60 6.71
CA ASP A 633 -0.65 15.26 7.27
C ASP A 633 -0.19 14.18 6.25
N PRO A 634 0.90 14.40 5.49
CA PRO A 634 1.35 13.47 4.44
C PRO A 634 1.82 12.09 4.94
N PHE A 635 1.94 11.92 6.27
CA PHE A 635 2.35 10.66 6.89
C PHE A 635 1.21 9.98 7.67
N GLU A 636 0.00 10.53 7.61
CA GLU A 636 -1.21 10.00 8.25
C GLU A 636 -1.08 9.80 9.78
N LYS A 637 -0.63 10.84 10.50
CA LYS A 637 -0.37 10.78 11.96
C LYS A 637 -1.23 11.75 12.79
N TYR A 638 -2.03 12.59 12.15
CA TYR A 638 -2.84 13.61 12.78
C TYR A 638 -4.29 13.56 12.26
N ARG A 639 -4.70 14.50 11.41
CA ARG A 639 -6.09 14.63 10.96
C ARG A 639 -6.47 13.58 9.92
N ALA A 640 -5.52 13.05 9.18
CA ALA A 640 -5.79 11.97 8.23
C ALA A 640 -6.12 10.65 8.94
N LEU A 641 -5.96 10.54 10.28
CA LEU A 641 -6.59 9.45 11.04
C LEU A 641 -8.10 9.42 10.84
N LEU A 642 -8.73 10.49 10.35
CA LEU A 642 -10.16 10.48 10.02
C LEU A 642 -10.53 9.40 9.00
N PHE A 643 -9.62 9.03 8.09
CA PHE A 643 -9.85 7.95 7.12
C PHE A 643 -10.04 6.57 7.77
N GLU A 644 -9.73 6.42 9.05
CA GLU A 644 -9.97 5.22 9.85
C GLU A 644 -11.43 5.14 10.38
N TYR A 645 -12.32 6.03 9.95
CA TYR A 645 -13.76 5.92 10.22
C TYR A 645 -14.26 4.52 9.82
N ALA A 646 -15.03 3.88 10.70
CA ALA A 646 -15.49 2.49 10.59
C ALA A 646 -14.40 1.39 10.58
N HIS A 647 -13.11 1.72 10.56
CA HIS A 647 -12.04 0.71 10.51
C HIS A 647 -11.85 -0.04 11.82
N THR A 648 -12.30 0.51 12.96
CA THR A 648 -12.16 -0.14 14.28
C THR A 648 -12.87 -1.51 14.29
N LEU A 649 -14.17 -1.54 13.98
CA LEU A 649 -14.91 -2.79 13.82
C LEU A 649 -14.64 -3.47 12.47
N GLY A 650 -14.36 -2.70 11.42
CA GLY A 650 -14.02 -3.22 10.09
C GLY A 650 -12.79 -4.14 10.09
N HIS A 651 -11.70 -3.72 10.72
CA HIS A 651 -10.51 -4.54 10.92
C HIS A 651 -10.77 -5.74 11.82
N GLY A 652 -11.61 -5.57 12.86
CA GLY A 652 -12.00 -6.66 13.74
C GLY A 652 -12.71 -7.79 12.99
N VAL A 653 -13.73 -7.47 12.18
CA VAL A 653 -14.43 -8.48 11.37
C VAL A 653 -13.55 -9.03 10.23
N GLU A 654 -12.67 -8.21 9.63
CA GLU A 654 -11.72 -8.68 8.62
C GLU A 654 -10.75 -9.72 9.20
N ALA A 655 -10.19 -9.46 10.38
CA ALA A 655 -9.30 -10.39 11.06
C ALA A 655 -10.01 -11.68 11.44
N PHE A 656 -11.24 -11.58 11.97
CA PHE A 656 -12.09 -12.74 12.26
C PHE A 656 -12.35 -13.57 11.00
N ALA A 657 -12.74 -12.95 9.89
CA ALA A 657 -13.07 -13.64 8.65
C ALA A 657 -11.84 -14.39 8.09
N ASN A 658 -10.65 -13.79 8.14
CA ASN A 658 -9.42 -14.45 7.71
C ASN A 658 -9.08 -15.69 8.57
N ASP A 659 -9.24 -15.60 9.89
CA ASP A 659 -9.07 -16.76 10.79
C ASP A 659 -10.11 -17.85 10.49
N LEU A 660 -11.36 -17.45 10.21
CA LEU A 660 -12.43 -18.37 9.83
C LEU A 660 -12.10 -19.11 8.52
N TYR A 661 -11.55 -18.43 7.51
CA TYR A 661 -11.15 -19.07 6.25
C TYR A 661 -10.01 -20.06 6.44
N LEU A 662 -9.04 -19.75 7.31
CA LEU A 662 -7.98 -20.68 7.69
C LEU A 662 -8.55 -21.90 8.44
N LYS A 663 -9.49 -21.67 9.35
CA LYS A 663 -10.22 -22.72 10.06
C LYS A 663 -10.96 -23.62 9.07
N ALA A 664 -11.71 -23.05 8.13
CA ALA A 664 -12.44 -23.77 7.08
C ALA A 664 -11.52 -24.72 6.30
N ARG A 665 -10.40 -24.18 5.78
CA ARG A 665 -9.38 -24.98 5.07
C ARG A 665 -8.83 -26.12 5.92
N LYS A 666 -8.53 -25.87 7.20
CA LYS A 666 -8.02 -26.90 8.12
C LYS A 666 -9.02 -28.04 8.34
N TYR A 667 -10.32 -27.74 8.34
CA TYR A 667 -11.39 -28.73 8.50
C TYR A 667 -11.94 -29.28 7.17
N GLY A 668 -11.37 -28.89 6.03
CA GLY A 668 -11.85 -29.31 4.70
C GLY A 668 -13.23 -28.76 4.33
N VAL A 669 -13.63 -27.63 4.91
CA VAL A 669 -14.87 -26.91 4.58
C VAL A 669 -14.56 -25.90 3.49
N ASP A 670 -15.32 -25.93 2.40
CA ASP A 670 -15.19 -24.98 1.30
C ASP A 670 -15.65 -23.59 1.75
N VAL A 671 -14.87 -22.55 1.41
CA VAL A 671 -15.27 -21.17 1.65
C VAL A 671 -16.00 -20.66 0.41
N PRO A 672 -17.33 -20.44 0.46
CA PRO A 672 -18.07 -19.98 -0.70
C PRO A 672 -17.66 -18.53 -1.04
N ALA A 673 -17.68 -18.18 -2.33
CA ALA A 673 -17.20 -16.88 -2.82
C ALA A 673 -17.99 -15.71 -2.21
N GLU A 674 -19.27 -15.91 -1.95
CA GLU A 674 -20.17 -14.97 -1.31
C GLU A 674 -19.91 -14.76 0.19
N ALA A 675 -19.17 -15.66 0.86
CA ALA A 675 -18.71 -15.50 2.24
C ALA A 675 -17.36 -14.76 2.35
N LEU A 676 -16.63 -14.64 1.24
CA LEU A 676 -15.39 -13.87 1.20
C LEU A 676 -15.69 -12.38 1.43
N ARG A 677 -15.00 -11.77 2.39
CA ARG A 677 -15.09 -10.34 2.69
C ARG A 677 -13.72 -9.71 2.49
N LEU A 678 -13.63 -8.89 1.45
CA LEU A 678 -12.46 -8.04 1.25
C LEU A 678 -12.51 -6.85 2.23
N HIS A 679 -11.36 -6.22 2.45
CA HIS A 679 -11.19 -5.08 3.37
C HIS A 679 -12.31 -4.04 3.26
N GLY A 680 -12.53 -3.47 2.06
CA GLY A 680 -13.57 -2.45 1.86
C GLY A 680 -15.00 -2.95 2.09
N GLN A 681 -15.27 -4.25 1.93
CA GLN A 681 -16.58 -4.82 2.29
C GLN A 681 -16.78 -4.89 3.80
N CYS A 682 -15.74 -5.25 4.55
CA CYS A 682 -15.73 -5.19 6.01
C CYS A 682 -15.95 -3.75 6.50
N VAL A 683 -15.25 -2.78 5.89
CA VAL A 683 -15.42 -1.36 6.20
C VAL A 683 -16.85 -0.89 5.88
N GLY A 684 -17.40 -1.24 4.71
CA GLY A 684 -18.77 -0.88 4.33
C GLY A 684 -19.84 -1.45 5.28
N MET A 685 -19.66 -2.68 5.79
CA MET A 685 -20.51 -3.22 6.86
C MET A 685 -20.34 -2.44 8.16
N ALA A 686 -19.09 -2.13 8.54
CA ALA A 686 -18.79 -1.41 9.77
C ALA A 686 -19.26 0.05 9.76
N VAL A 687 -19.44 0.67 8.58
CA VAL A 687 -20.11 1.98 8.48
C VAL A 687 -21.50 1.90 9.09
N LEU A 688 -22.31 0.89 8.74
CA LEU A 688 -23.65 0.71 9.30
C LEU A 688 -23.63 0.62 10.83
N TRP A 689 -22.65 -0.11 11.37
CA TRP A 689 -22.44 -0.31 12.80
C TRP A 689 -22.02 0.97 13.51
N ALA A 690 -21.12 1.76 12.92
CA ALA A 690 -20.76 3.08 13.43
C ALA A 690 -21.98 4.01 13.52
N GLY A 691 -22.85 3.99 12.50
CA GLY A 691 -24.10 4.75 12.54
C GLY A 691 -25.07 4.31 13.64
N GLU A 692 -25.18 3.00 13.90
CA GLU A 692 -26.00 2.48 15.02
C GLU A 692 -25.39 2.85 16.38
N MET A 693 -24.06 2.84 16.53
CA MET A 693 -23.39 3.33 17.74
C MET A 693 -23.64 4.82 17.95
N SER A 694 -23.53 5.66 16.92
CA SER A 694 -23.90 7.09 16.98
C SER A 694 -25.36 7.31 17.39
N LYS A 695 -26.27 6.44 16.95
CA LYS A 695 -27.69 6.49 17.31
C LYS A 695 -27.92 6.08 18.76
N ASN A 696 -27.25 5.04 19.24
CA ASN A 696 -27.32 4.62 20.65
C ASN A 696 -26.83 5.73 21.60
N LEU A 697 -25.87 6.53 21.14
CA LEU A 697 -25.39 7.74 21.84
C LEU A 697 -26.33 8.95 21.73
N GLY A 698 -27.43 8.86 20.97
CA GLY A 698 -28.33 9.97 20.68
C GLY A 698 -27.71 11.08 19.82
N LYS A 699 -26.57 10.82 19.16
CA LYS A 699 -25.85 11.80 18.33
C LYS A 699 -26.29 11.77 16.86
N LEU A 700 -26.81 10.64 16.39
CA LEU A 700 -27.33 10.48 15.04
C LEU A 700 -28.74 9.89 15.05
N THR A 701 -29.76 10.72 14.82
CA THR A 701 -31.17 10.32 14.90
C THR A 701 -31.97 10.83 13.72
N GLY A 702 -33.19 10.30 13.51
CA GLY A 702 -34.12 10.78 12.49
C GLY A 702 -33.54 10.70 11.08
N GLU A 703 -33.72 11.76 10.30
CA GLU A 703 -33.30 11.83 8.90
C GLU A 703 -31.79 11.64 8.71
N GLY A 704 -30.95 12.19 9.60
CA GLY A 704 -29.50 12.01 9.51
C GLY A 704 -29.07 10.56 9.63
N TYR A 705 -29.71 9.79 10.52
CA TYR A 705 -29.49 8.35 10.63
C TYR A 705 -29.94 7.62 9.37
N THR A 706 -31.13 7.94 8.85
CA THR A 706 -31.64 7.35 7.61
C THR A 706 -30.69 7.62 6.44
N LEU A 707 -30.24 8.86 6.24
CA LEU A 707 -29.29 9.21 5.19
C LEU A 707 -27.97 8.45 5.33
N HIS A 708 -27.45 8.36 6.55
CA HIS A 708 -26.20 7.66 6.83
C HIS A 708 -26.26 6.17 6.46
N GLN A 709 -27.31 5.48 6.92
CA GLN A 709 -27.52 4.05 6.62
C GLN A 709 -27.85 3.82 5.15
N SER A 710 -28.39 4.82 4.45
CA SER A 710 -28.80 4.68 3.05
C SER A 710 -27.65 4.43 2.09
N PHE A 711 -26.43 4.94 2.35
CA PHE A 711 -25.32 4.74 1.40
C PHE A 711 -24.93 3.27 1.26
N PRO A 712 -24.55 2.52 2.33
CA PRO A 712 -24.19 1.11 2.14
C PRO A 712 -25.41 0.27 1.70
N TYR A 713 -26.61 0.56 2.21
CA TYR A 713 -27.83 -0.17 1.82
C TYR A 713 -28.26 0.04 0.37
N LEU A 714 -27.98 1.19 -0.23
CA LEU A 714 -28.21 1.41 -1.67
C LEU A 714 -27.34 0.48 -2.50
N PHE A 715 -26.05 0.40 -2.20
CA PHE A 715 -25.11 -0.46 -2.93
C PHE A 715 -25.33 -1.96 -2.62
N ASN A 716 -25.82 -2.30 -1.42
CA ASN A 716 -26.11 -3.68 -1.03
C ASN A 716 -27.25 -4.33 -1.84
N ARG A 717 -27.97 -3.56 -2.68
CA ARG A 717 -28.89 -4.07 -3.71
C ARG A 717 -28.21 -5.03 -4.70
N ASN A 718 -26.89 -4.93 -4.86
CA ASN A 718 -26.06 -5.82 -5.69
C ASN A 718 -25.28 -6.87 -4.88
N ASN A 719 -25.65 -7.06 -3.60
CA ASN A 719 -24.89 -7.80 -2.60
C ASN A 719 -23.63 -7.06 -2.14
N GLY A 720 -22.79 -7.68 -1.31
CA GLY A 720 -21.49 -7.11 -0.92
C GLY A 720 -21.36 -6.67 0.54
N PHE A 721 -22.42 -6.19 1.20
CA PHE A 721 -22.38 -5.68 2.58
C PHE A 721 -23.27 -6.45 3.55
N SER A 722 -23.55 -7.72 3.25
CA SER A 722 -24.36 -8.58 4.12
C SER A 722 -23.47 -9.49 4.97
N PHE A 723 -23.85 -9.72 6.21
CA PHE A 723 -23.17 -10.66 7.10
C PHE A 723 -23.65 -12.11 6.89
N ALA A 724 -24.89 -12.33 6.41
CA ALA A 724 -25.49 -13.66 6.25
C ALA A 724 -24.59 -14.74 5.60
N PRO A 725 -23.89 -14.50 4.47
CA PRO A 725 -23.00 -15.54 3.91
C PRO A 725 -21.83 -15.90 4.82
N LEU A 726 -21.25 -14.93 5.52
CA LEU A 726 -20.18 -15.18 6.49
C LEU A 726 -20.73 -15.89 7.73
N ARG A 727 -21.97 -15.57 8.12
CA ARG A 727 -22.70 -16.25 9.20
C ARG A 727 -22.97 -17.73 8.86
N GLN A 728 -23.38 -18.05 7.64
CA GLN A 728 -23.57 -19.44 7.21
C GLN A 728 -22.28 -20.27 7.36
N LEU A 729 -21.13 -19.69 6.99
CA LEU A 729 -19.83 -20.32 7.21
C LEU A 729 -19.50 -20.46 8.71
N CYS A 730 -19.92 -19.51 9.54
CA CYS A 730 -19.81 -19.64 11.00
C CYS A 730 -20.62 -20.83 11.52
N ASP A 731 -21.87 -20.99 11.07
CA ASP A 731 -22.76 -22.09 11.46
C ASP A 731 -22.16 -23.45 11.03
N GLU A 732 -21.61 -23.56 9.82
CA GLU A 732 -20.92 -24.77 9.33
C GLU A 732 -19.69 -25.14 10.16
N LEU A 733 -19.00 -24.14 10.74
CA LEU A 733 -17.80 -24.32 11.56
C LEU A 733 -18.07 -24.31 13.07
N GLY A 734 -19.34 -24.30 13.47
CA GLY A 734 -19.80 -24.30 14.86
C GLY A 734 -19.34 -23.08 15.65
N ILE A 735 -19.29 -21.90 15.03
CA ILE A 735 -18.94 -20.63 15.68
C ILE A 735 -20.23 -19.95 16.16
N GLU A 736 -20.34 -19.76 17.46
CA GLU A 736 -21.48 -19.08 18.10
C GLU A 736 -21.30 -17.55 18.14
N CYS A 737 -22.39 -16.83 18.40
CA CYS A 737 -22.42 -15.37 18.45
C CYS A 737 -21.40 -14.79 19.45
N ASP A 738 -21.36 -15.34 20.66
CA ASP A 738 -20.46 -14.86 21.71
C ASP A 738 -18.98 -15.06 21.33
N GLU A 739 -18.65 -16.16 20.64
CA GLU A 739 -17.31 -16.39 20.12
C GLU A 739 -16.95 -15.38 19.02
N PHE A 740 -17.88 -15.10 18.10
CA PHE A 740 -17.69 -14.08 17.07
C PHE A 740 -17.43 -12.69 17.69
N VAL A 741 -18.30 -12.25 18.60
CA VAL A 741 -18.20 -10.95 19.27
C VAL A 741 -16.87 -10.81 19.99
N GLU A 742 -16.50 -11.80 20.81
CA GLU A 742 -15.26 -11.74 21.59
C GLU A 742 -14.01 -11.75 20.70
N LYS A 743 -13.99 -12.56 19.62
CA LYS A 743 -12.87 -12.56 18.67
C LYS A 743 -12.68 -11.22 17.97
N VAL A 744 -13.78 -10.56 17.58
CA VAL A 744 -13.73 -9.21 16.98
C VAL A 744 -13.22 -8.19 18.01
N LEU A 745 -13.75 -8.20 19.24
CA LEU A 745 -13.34 -7.27 20.28
C LEU A 745 -11.88 -7.45 20.72
N GLN A 746 -11.33 -8.67 20.68
CA GLN A 746 -9.90 -8.91 20.92
C GLN A 746 -8.99 -8.14 19.95
N VAL A 747 -9.43 -7.96 18.71
CA VAL A 747 -8.71 -7.16 17.71
C VAL A 747 -8.89 -5.68 18.00
N VAL A 748 -10.10 -5.23 18.31
CA VAL A 748 -10.42 -3.84 18.69
C VAL A 748 -9.57 -3.37 19.89
N ARG A 749 -9.40 -4.21 20.91
CA ARG A 749 -8.57 -3.92 22.10
C ARG A 749 -7.08 -3.71 21.78
N ARG A 750 -6.63 -4.19 20.62
CA ARG A 750 -5.25 -4.02 20.12
C ARG A 750 -5.10 -2.84 19.16
N ASP A 751 -6.20 -2.16 18.81
CA ASP A 751 -6.17 -0.95 18.00
C ASP A 751 -5.32 0.13 18.70
N ASN A 752 -4.41 0.74 17.94
CA ASN A 752 -3.45 1.71 18.45
C ASN A 752 -4.06 3.10 18.64
N LYS A 753 -5.31 3.35 18.21
CA LYS A 753 -6.05 4.61 18.42
C LYS A 753 -6.11 5.01 19.90
N ARG A 754 -6.13 4.04 20.81
CA ARG A 754 -6.11 4.27 22.27
C ARG A 754 -4.90 5.10 22.73
N GLY A 755 -3.77 5.01 22.03
CA GLY A 755 -2.56 5.77 22.35
C GLY A 755 -2.66 7.28 22.10
N TYR A 756 -3.77 7.77 21.55
CA TYR A 756 -3.99 9.19 21.24
C TYR A 756 -5.02 9.87 22.15
N CYS A 757 -5.62 9.14 23.10
CA CYS A 757 -6.67 9.64 23.98
C CYS A 757 -6.33 9.34 25.45
N ASN A 758 -6.85 10.14 26.38
CA ASN A 758 -6.73 9.87 27.82
C ASN A 758 -7.73 8.80 28.30
N CYS A 759 -7.75 7.63 27.66
CA CYS A 759 -8.69 6.55 27.97
C CYS A 759 -8.06 5.49 28.90
N SER A 760 -8.37 5.61 30.20
CA SER A 760 -7.87 4.68 31.23
C SER A 760 -8.79 3.49 31.48
N ASP A 761 -10.07 3.56 31.08
CA ASP A 761 -11.04 2.48 31.28
C ASP A 761 -10.74 1.29 30.36
N PRO A 762 -10.44 0.09 30.90
CA PRO A 762 -10.20 -1.09 30.08
C PRO A 762 -11.45 -1.66 29.41
N LYS A 763 -12.66 -1.19 29.75
CA LYS A 763 -13.93 -1.60 29.13
C LYS A 763 -14.36 -0.69 27.97
N ARG A 764 -13.53 0.30 27.63
CA ARG A 764 -13.81 1.22 26.54
C ARG A 764 -12.77 1.07 25.44
N SER A 765 -13.25 1.17 24.21
CA SER A 765 -12.43 1.32 23.01
C SER A 765 -12.49 2.75 22.51
N ILE A 766 -11.64 3.06 21.53
CA ILE A 766 -11.63 4.35 20.85
C ILE A 766 -12.12 4.14 19.43
N ASP A 767 -13.11 4.95 19.02
CA ASP A 767 -13.66 4.89 17.66
C ASP A 767 -13.88 6.30 17.09
N GLN A 768 -14.35 6.36 15.85
CA GLN A 768 -14.75 7.58 15.17
C GLN A 768 -16.21 7.45 14.74
N LEU A 769 -17.00 8.46 15.05
CA LEU A 769 -18.44 8.46 14.84
C LEU A 769 -18.89 9.72 14.12
N VAL A 770 -20.10 9.69 13.56
CA VAL A 770 -20.78 10.84 12.95
C VAL A 770 -21.93 11.33 13.84
N THR A 771 -22.28 12.60 13.70
CA THR A 771 -23.36 13.26 14.45
C THR A 771 -24.24 14.09 13.51
N CYS A 772 -25.52 14.24 13.83
CA CYS A 772 -26.51 15.04 13.10
C CYS A 772 -26.82 14.57 11.66
N ARG A 773 -25.83 14.51 10.76
CA ARG A 773 -25.96 14.14 9.34
C ARG A 773 -24.64 13.56 8.79
N PRO A 774 -24.67 12.88 7.63
CA PRO A 774 -23.44 12.59 6.89
C PRO A 774 -22.59 13.84 6.67
N GLY A 775 -21.26 13.68 6.77
CA GLY A 775 -20.26 14.74 6.63
C GLY A 775 -19.97 15.54 7.89
N LYS A 776 -20.64 15.26 9.03
CA LYS A 776 -20.41 15.93 10.31
C LYS A 776 -19.91 14.93 11.35
N MET A 777 -18.60 14.94 11.57
CA MET A 777 -17.94 14.01 12.48
C MET A 777 -18.17 14.41 13.94
N LEU A 778 -18.41 13.42 14.81
CA LEU A 778 -18.57 13.63 16.24
C LEU A 778 -17.21 14.01 16.84
N ARG A 779 -17.19 15.15 17.53
CA ARG A 779 -15.98 15.63 18.21
C ARG A 779 -15.83 14.99 19.59
N SER A 780 -14.57 14.86 20.00
CA SER A 780 -14.21 14.41 21.34
C SER A 780 -14.33 15.54 22.35
N ASP A 781 -14.70 15.19 23.59
CA ASP A 781 -14.57 16.11 24.72
C ASP A 781 -13.10 16.20 25.22
N ASP A 782 -12.22 15.26 24.82
CA ASP A 782 -10.77 15.33 25.09
C ASP A 782 -10.07 16.22 24.04
N PRO A 783 -9.47 17.36 24.42
CA PRO A 783 -8.79 18.26 23.48
C PRO A 783 -7.67 17.60 22.66
N ASN A 784 -7.03 16.55 23.19
CA ASN A 784 -5.99 15.81 22.46
C ASN A 784 -6.58 14.91 21.37
N ALA A 785 -7.83 14.51 21.52
CA ALA A 785 -8.55 13.60 20.63
C ALA A 785 -9.51 14.34 19.68
N GLU A 786 -9.91 15.57 20.03
CA GLU A 786 -10.90 16.38 19.30
C GLU A 786 -10.55 16.52 17.81
N VAL A 787 -9.31 16.95 17.50
CA VAL A 787 -8.84 17.16 16.12
C VAL A 787 -8.69 15.86 15.31
N ARG A 788 -8.77 14.70 15.97
CA ARG A 788 -8.73 13.37 15.36
C ARG A 788 -10.11 12.70 15.31
N TYR A 789 -11.13 13.37 15.86
CA TYR A 789 -12.51 12.88 15.96
C TYR A 789 -12.62 11.53 16.69
N LEU A 790 -11.72 11.28 17.64
CA LEU A 790 -11.65 10.04 18.40
C LEU A 790 -12.53 10.16 19.65
N VAL A 791 -13.49 9.24 19.79
CA VAL A 791 -14.44 9.19 20.91
C VAL A 791 -14.34 7.85 21.64
N GLU A 792 -14.57 7.87 22.95
CA GLU A 792 -14.63 6.65 23.75
C GLU A 792 -15.98 5.95 23.55
N ILE A 793 -15.93 4.63 23.33
CA ILE A 793 -17.11 3.79 23.17
C ILE A 793 -17.04 2.62 24.14
N ASP A 794 -18.17 2.29 24.78
CA ASP A 794 -18.28 1.12 25.65
C ASP A 794 -18.24 -0.17 24.81
N GLU A 795 -17.41 -1.14 25.21
CA GLU A 795 -17.34 -2.44 24.55
C GLU A 795 -18.67 -3.20 24.61
N GLU A 796 -19.50 -2.97 25.64
CA GLU A 796 -20.85 -3.57 25.74
C GLU A 796 -21.72 -3.15 24.55
N TRP A 797 -21.65 -1.88 24.13
CA TRP A 797 -22.39 -1.37 22.99
C TRP A 797 -21.85 -1.91 21.67
N GLN A 798 -20.53 -2.00 21.54
CA GLN A 798 -19.91 -2.64 20.36
C GLN A 798 -20.32 -4.11 20.26
N GLY A 799 -20.30 -4.84 21.37
CA GLY A 799 -20.77 -6.23 21.44
C GLY A 799 -22.23 -6.37 21.02
N ALA A 800 -23.11 -5.49 21.51
CA ALA A 800 -24.53 -5.51 21.14
C ALA A 800 -24.75 -5.24 19.64
N VAL A 801 -23.99 -4.31 19.04
CA VAL A 801 -24.07 -4.03 17.60
C VAL A 801 -23.54 -5.21 16.77
N LEU A 802 -22.44 -5.84 17.20
CA LEU A 802 -21.92 -7.04 16.56
C LEU A 802 -22.89 -8.22 16.65
N ALA A 803 -23.58 -8.39 17.78
CA ALA A 803 -24.61 -9.43 17.94
C ALA A 803 -25.78 -9.23 16.97
N LYS A 804 -26.24 -7.98 16.79
CA LYS A 804 -27.24 -7.63 15.77
C LYS A 804 -26.75 -7.94 14.35
N ALA A 805 -25.48 -7.66 14.04
CA ALA A 805 -24.87 -8.03 12.76
C ALA A 805 -24.85 -9.55 12.55
N PHE A 806 -24.50 -10.31 13.59
CA PHE A 806 -24.49 -11.77 13.57
C PHE A 806 -25.89 -12.38 13.39
N ALA A 807 -26.94 -11.67 13.85
CA ALA A 807 -28.34 -12.02 13.65
C ALA A 807 -28.90 -11.63 12.26
N GLY A 808 -28.14 -10.86 11.47
CA GLY A 808 -28.57 -10.40 10.14
C GLY A 808 -29.41 -9.12 10.16
N ASP A 809 -29.48 -8.38 11.26
CA ASP A 809 -30.32 -7.17 11.39
C ASP A 809 -29.89 -6.03 10.44
N PHE A 810 -28.62 -6.05 10.01
CA PHE A 810 -28.06 -5.10 9.05
C PHE A 810 -28.06 -5.64 7.62
N ASP A 811 -28.63 -6.81 7.35
CA ASP A 811 -28.73 -7.36 6.00
C ASP A 811 -29.93 -6.77 5.25
N MET A 812 -29.82 -5.46 5.01
CA MET A 812 -30.89 -4.62 4.48
C MET A 812 -30.48 -3.94 3.17
N VAL A 813 -31.48 -3.44 2.45
CA VAL A 813 -31.30 -2.62 1.24
C VAL A 813 -32.18 -1.38 1.30
N ALA A 814 -31.74 -0.30 0.63
CA ALA A 814 -32.50 0.94 0.55
C ALA A 814 -33.40 0.95 -0.70
N ASP A 815 -34.70 1.19 -0.50
CA ASP A 815 -35.69 1.38 -1.57
C ASP A 815 -36.62 2.55 -1.24
N LEU A 816 -37.48 2.93 -2.19
CA LEU A 816 -38.49 3.99 -1.99
C LEU A 816 -39.88 3.41 -1.77
N GLU A 817 -40.54 3.86 -0.70
CA GLU A 817 -41.96 3.60 -0.45
C GLU A 817 -42.65 4.92 -0.08
N ASN A 818 -43.70 5.28 -0.81
CA ASN A 818 -44.45 6.53 -0.62
C ASN A 818 -43.59 7.81 -0.63
N GLY A 819 -42.47 7.79 -1.36
CA GLY A 819 -41.56 8.94 -1.45
C GLY A 819 -40.60 9.10 -0.26
N GLU A 820 -40.48 8.09 0.61
CA GLU A 820 -39.50 8.03 1.67
C GLU A 820 -38.55 6.84 1.48
N VAL A 821 -37.31 6.97 1.97
CA VAL A 821 -36.36 5.86 1.98
C VAL A 821 -36.77 4.86 3.05
N LYS A 822 -36.92 3.61 2.64
CA LYS A 822 -37.22 2.48 3.53
C LYS A 822 -36.14 1.42 3.40
N PHE A 823 -35.77 0.84 4.54
CA PHE A 823 -34.87 -0.30 4.60
C PHE A 823 -35.69 -1.59 4.57
N LEU A 824 -35.43 -2.40 3.56
CA LEU A 824 -36.11 -3.68 3.36
C LEU A 824 -35.13 -4.83 3.70
N PRO A 825 -35.58 -5.87 4.41
CA PRO A 825 -34.77 -7.08 4.60
C PRO A 825 -34.37 -7.64 3.26
N LYS A 826 -33.12 -8.06 3.16
CA LYS A 826 -32.63 -8.70 1.96
C LYS A 826 -33.22 -10.10 1.83
N SER A 827 -34.14 -10.29 0.89
CA SER A 827 -34.65 -11.62 0.55
C SER A 827 -33.59 -12.40 -0.26
N ASN A 828 -33.52 -13.72 -0.07
CA ASN A 828 -32.57 -14.61 -0.74
C ASN A 828 -32.75 -14.72 -2.28
N SER A 829 -33.50 -13.84 -2.96
CA SER A 829 -33.81 -14.02 -4.39
C SER A 829 -33.96 -12.74 -5.22
N LYS A 830 -32.96 -12.49 -6.07
CA LYS A 830 -32.91 -11.71 -7.34
C LYS A 830 -33.21 -10.18 -7.28
N ARG A 831 -32.40 -9.41 -8.03
CA ARG A 831 -32.51 -7.96 -8.33
C ARG A 831 -33.91 -7.42 -8.71
N ASN A 832 -34.85 -8.29 -9.10
CA ASN A 832 -36.15 -7.92 -9.66
C ASN A 832 -37.27 -7.71 -8.61
N GLN A 833 -36.95 -7.66 -7.32
CA GLN A 833 -37.96 -7.47 -6.25
C GLN A 833 -38.11 -6.02 -5.75
N TYR A 834 -37.24 -5.10 -6.19
CA TYR A 834 -37.25 -3.70 -5.72
C TYR A 834 -38.20 -2.83 -6.54
N LYS A 835 -38.99 -1.97 -5.87
CA LYS A 835 -40.03 -1.15 -6.51
C LYS A 835 -39.43 -0.01 -7.34
N ALA A 836 -38.39 0.66 -6.83
CA ALA A 836 -37.72 1.76 -7.52
C ALA A 836 -36.38 1.32 -8.14
N LYS A 837 -35.93 2.01 -9.20
CA LYS A 837 -34.57 1.80 -9.74
C LYS A 837 -33.54 2.42 -8.80
N SER A 838 -32.34 1.85 -8.72
CA SER A 838 -31.29 2.34 -7.82
C SER A 838 -31.00 3.83 -8.02
N LYS A 839 -31.01 4.31 -9.26
CA LYS A 839 -30.83 5.74 -9.58
C LYS A 839 -31.90 6.66 -9.02
N ASP A 840 -33.14 6.19 -8.94
CA ASP A 840 -34.26 6.98 -8.40
C ASP A 840 -34.11 7.07 -6.87
N VAL A 841 -33.73 5.96 -6.22
CA VAL A 841 -33.41 5.94 -4.79
C VAL A 841 -32.21 6.85 -4.49
N ALA A 842 -31.14 6.75 -5.26
CA ALA A 842 -29.93 7.55 -5.09
C ALA A 842 -30.18 9.05 -5.29
N LYS A 843 -30.95 9.41 -6.32
CA LYS A 843 -31.38 10.79 -6.56
C LYS A 843 -32.18 11.34 -5.37
N HIS A 844 -33.09 10.53 -4.82
CA HIS A 844 -33.86 10.92 -3.64
C HIS A 844 -32.95 11.09 -2.41
N ILE A 845 -32.06 10.13 -2.12
CA ILE A 845 -31.09 10.21 -1.02
C ILE A 845 -30.25 11.50 -1.13
N ARG A 846 -29.71 11.78 -2.33
CA ARG A 846 -28.88 12.97 -2.55
C ARG A 846 -29.67 14.28 -2.38
N ALA A 847 -30.92 14.33 -2.85
CA ALA A 847 -31.79 15.50 -2.64
C ALA A 847 -32.05 15.76 -1.15
N ARG A 848 -32.40 14.72 -0.38
CA ARG A 848 -32.62 14.83 1.06
C ARG A 848 -31.35 15.21 1.84
N LEU A 849 -30.19 14.77 1.35
CA LEU A 849 -28.90 15.18 1.90
C LEU A 849 -28.63 16.66 1.65
N LEU A 850 -28.87 17.16 0.43
CA LEU A 850 -28.78 18.59 0.12
C LEU A 850 -29.70 19.42 1.05
N ASP A 851 -30.96 19.00 1.21
CA ASP A 851 -31.88 19.66 2.14
C ASP A 851 -31.38 19.65 3.59
N ALA A 852 -30.68 18.59 4.01
CA ALA A 852 -30.07 18.51 5.35
C ALA A 852 -28.87 19.47 5.50
N TYR A 853 -28.09 19.67 4.44
CA TYR A 853 -26.99 20.65 4.41
C TYR A 853 -27.49 22.10 4.35
N GLU A 854 -28.64 22.38 3.74
CA GLU A 854 -29.21 23.73 3.70
C GLU A 854 -29.87 24.15 5.02
N ARG A 855 -30.32 23.18 5.83
CA ARG A 855 -30.97 23.43 7.13
C ARG A 855 -29.99 23.59 8.30
N ASP A 856 -28.82 22.98 8.22
CA ASP A 856 -27.72 23.08 9.21
C ASP A 856 -26.90 24.34 8.96
#